data_AF-A0A5P1A0P3-F1
#
_entry.id   AF-A0A5P1A0P3-F1
#
_cell.length_a   1.000
_cell.length_b   1.000
_cell.length_c   1.000
_cell.angle_alpha   90.00
_cell.angle_beta   90.00
_cell.angle_gamma   90.00
#
_symmetry.space_group_name_H-M   'P 1'
#
loop_
_entity.id
_entity.type
_entity.pdbx_description
1 polymer ?
#
loop_
_entity_poly.entity_id
_entity_poly.type
_entity_poly.pdbx_seq_one_letter_code
_entity_poly.pdbx_strand_id
1 'polypeptide(L)'
;YRCFIHCVIKMGSQPSKSPQPSVDTNESHKSARNVLENIGIEIYNQENEKTIPYESQLIGILTQARFSDGYSSYFNDVRYGPGDSCSLDHIYYTNIFHVYNDGRNPCHGREKNRFDENAEAYCNSDKIRVNENNRNDGTACAPFRRQNLCDKNLEYLINKNTENTHDLLGNVLVTAKYEGESIVAKHPHSGTSDVCTALARSFADIGDIVRGRDMFKPNPEDKVHEGLKVVFRKINNSLSLLAQKHYADEDGSGNYYKLREAWWKANRDQVWKAITCKAPGDVNFFIKNSDGSRGFTSQGQCGRNERNVPTNLDYVPQFLRWYDEWAEEFCRIRNHKLQNVKKECRGEYIGDKYCSGDGEDCEKIVRQNFNIRSDFFCPRCKTECVNYKKWIDKKQGEFNKQKKKYEKEISNVAINYETTYDKKVYEALKGRYPLDTNFVEILKEAPYCNNNNVDGIIDFNKPELTFSHSDYCKSCPVFGVICTKYRCTVVDEDKCNKINVNVPKIITNKQYPINISILVTDDKVNELSNDLKDSCDNSGIFKGIRKDQWSCKYLCNLDVCELSHNNNNKHIEKRISIRVLFKRWLEYFFKDYSKLKKKLNSCTNNGEKSICINKCKNKCECVGKWAEEKMKEWANVRKRYFSQYNVGVPEEVYTVESIVNGNVDSSDIKNALNKGETLDKLQESDGCIKPLKSKKDTCVNNDVVYILINRLQKQIGDCEKQHDDRTNQNCCDELPENIEDDEDEEEEGKKKKNAKQLEVTNEKKELDDNKFLDLCKEVKEYIKDNNTQQNTKLKCNKKGDGNWNGSTTQIDRNHTGAHMPPRRKSLCIRALRDLAEYTGEKTLEEFKNAFVKCASIETYLLWQKYKTSNGAEDKLKGGEIPEDFRRIMYYTFGDYRDIYLDKDISSDGNIKNISNKIKDLMKEKDSKATGGKGENLNSNLQSSWDEHKRAIWKGMLCGLTYGISNEYQKKNTRKMLNNKYKYPCDLETFSKKPQFLRWFIEWADDYCRNYKKELDILQKACSEVDCKVKDKQKKKECKTACENFNKFVNIWKDQYRKQKQKYENEKADVKKHPEYNDYVNKEAYEYLKDKCLGSKCECIQKVSE
;
A
#
# COMPACT_ATOMS: atom_id res chain seq x y z
N TYR A 1 45.81 -10.34 -41.41
CA TYR A 1 45.77 -8.87 -41.59
C TYR A 1 44.37 -8.24 -41.37
N ARG A 2 43.46 -8.84 -40.58
CA ARG A 2 42.18 -8.23 -40.16
C ARG A 2 41.91 -8.28 -38.64
N CYS A 3 42.86 -8.77 -37.83
CA CYS A 3 42.77 -8.73 -36.36
C CYS A 3 43.72 -7.72 -35.69
N PHE A 4 44.48 -6.93 -36.46
CA PHE A 4 45.49 -6.00 -35.92
C PHE A 4 45.04 -4.53 -35.88
N ILE A 5 43.87 -4.20 -36.43
CA ILE A 5 43.39 -2.79 -36.53
C ILE A 5 42.48 -2.39 -35.35
N HIS A 6 42.02 -3.32 -34.51
CA HIS A 6 41.15 -3.00 -33.37
C HIS A 6 41.89 -2.72 -32.05
N CYS A 7 43.23 -2.84 -32.02
CA CYS A 7 44.04 -2.62 -30.81
C CYS A 7 44.83 -1.28 -30.80
N VAL A 8 44.75 -0.43 -31.83
CA VAL A 8 45.62 0.76 -31.95
C VAL A 8 44.89 2.10 -31.79
N ILE A 9 43.56 2.13 -31.56
CA ILE A 9 42.80 3.39 -31.32
C ILE A 9 42.44 3.56 -29.82
N LYS A 10 43.24 2.98 -28.91
CA LYS A 10 43.08 3.19 -27.45
C LYS A 10 44.39 3.38 -26.69
N MET A 11 45.44 3.86 -27.36
CA MET A 11 46.70 4.24 -26.70
C MET A 11 47.21 5.54 -27.33
N GLY A 12 46.68 6.66 -26.85
CA GLY A 12 47.03 7.98 -27.38
C GLY A 12 46.30 9.11 -26.64
N SER A 13 46.16 9.01 -25.33
CA SER A 13 45.89 10.17 -24.48
C SER A 13 47.06 10.27 -23.52
N GLN A 14 47.90 11.29 -23.71
CA GLN A 14 48.86 11.70 -22.69
C GLN A 14 48.16 11.76 -21.33
N PRO A 15 48.81 11.39 -20.21
CA PRO A 15 48.27 11.67 -18.90
C PRO A 15 48.06 13.18 -18.83
N SER A 16 46.80 13.60 -18.80
CA SER A 16 46.44 14.97 -18.46
C SER A 16 47.15 15.28 -17.15
N LYS A 17 47.91 16.39 -17.13
CA LYS A 17 48.49 16.96 -15.91
C LYS A 17 47.47 16.80 -14.78
N SER A 18 47.91 16.24 -13.65
CA SER A 18 47.13 16.10 -12.43
C SER A 18 46.30 17.37 -12.24
N PRO A 19 44.96 17.30 -12.12
CA PRO A 19 44.18 18.48 -11.81
C PRO A 19 44.72 19.04 -10.50
N GLN A 20 44.94 20.36 -10.43
CA GLN A 20 45.11 21.01 -9.14
C GLN A 20 43.96 20.59 -8.21
N PRO A 21 44.17 20.49 -6.89
CA PRO A 21 43.14 20.10 -5.94
C PRO A 21 41.90 20.98 -6.11
N SER A 22 40.85 20.45 -6.72
CA SER A 22 39.60 21.16 -6.92
C SER A 22 38.73 20.96 -5.69
N VAL A 23 38.83 21.88 -4.74
CA VAL A 23 37.77 22.06 -3.73
C VAL A 23 36.51 22.44 -4.49
N ASP A 24 35.40 21.71 -4.30
CA ASP A 24 34.12 22.20 -4.82
C ASP A 24 33.71 23.43 -4.02
N THR A 25 33.97 24.62 -4.58
CA THR A 25 33.65 25.89 -3.92
C THR A 25 32.17 26.24 -3.99
N ASN A 26 31.36 25.47 -4.72
CA ASN A 26 29.99 25.81 -5.08
C ASN A 26 28.96 25.44 -4.02
N GLU A 27 29.30 24.55 -3.08
CA GLU A 27 28.38 24.15 -2.03
C GLU A 27 28.18 25.28 -1.01
N SER A 28 26.94 25.65 -0.71
CA SER A 28 26.63 26.72 0.24
C SER A 28 26.80 26.29 1.70
N HIS A 29 27.08 27.23 2.62
CA HIS A 29 26.97 26.97 4.06
C HIS A 29 25.53 26.62 4.48
N LYS A 30 24.57 26.98 3.63
CA LYS A 30 23.15 26.62 3.77
C LYS A 30 22.80 25.27 3.16
N SER A 31 23.73 24.54 2.54
CA SER A 31 23.42 23.19 2.01
C SER A 31 22.93 22.29 3.12
N ALA A 32 21.97 21.40 2.81
CA ALA A 32 21.45 20.46 3.78
C ALA A 32 22.57 19.66 4.47
N ARG A 33 23.54 19.14 3.71
CA ARG A 33 24.76 18.53 4.24
C ARG A 33 25.50 19.41 5.27
N ASN A 34 25.86 20.65 4.94
CA ASN A 34 26.59 21.53 5.86
C ASN A 34 25.76 21.89 7.10
N VAL A 35 24.46 22.13 6.95
CA VAL A 35 23.54 22.37 8.06
C VAL A 35 23.48 21.16 9.00
N LEU A 36 23.33 19.96 8.43
CA LEU A 36 23.26 18.71 9.18
C LEU A 36 24.60 18.39 9.87
N GLU A 37 25.73 18.62 9.22
CA GLU A 37 27.07 18.50 9.82
C GLU A 37 27.24 19.45 11.00
N ASN A 38 26.85 20.73 10.87
CA ASN A 38 26.95 21.71 11.95
C ASN A 38 26.08 21.32 13.16
N ILE A 39 24.86 20.85 12.93
CA ILE A 39 24.01 20.32 14.01
C ILE A 39 24.64 19.06 14.61
N GLY A 40 25.16 18.15 13.77
CA GLY A 40 25.87 16.96 14.19
C GLY A 40 27.07 17.27 15.11
N ILE A 41 27.84 18.31 14.79
CA ILE A 41 28.94 18.83 15.62
C ILE A 41 28.43 19.26 17.00
N GLU A 42 27.34 20.02 17.06
CA GLU A 42 26.75 20.48 18.33
C GLU A 42 26.35 19.28 19.20
N ILE A 43 25.69 18.27 18.62
CA ILE A 43 25.28 17.06 19.34
C ILE A 43 26.50 16.24 19.76
N TYR A 44 27.47 16.06 18.87
CA TYR A 44 28.69 15.31 19.15
C TYR A 44 29.48 15.94 20.30
N ASN A 45 29.63 17.27 20.31
CA ASN A 45 30.33 17.99 21.39
C ASN A 45 29.62 17.84 22.73
N GLN A 46 28.28 17.97 22.78
CA GLN A 46 27.50 17.73 24.00
C GLN A 46 27.67 16.30 24.53
N GLU A 47 27.79 15.32 23.65
CA GLU A 47 28.03 13.94 24.06
C GLU A 47 29.51 13.68 24.40
N ASN A 48 30.45 14.39 23.81
CA ASN A 48 31.88 14.33 24.13
C ASN A 48 32.21 14.92 25.51
N GLU A 49 31.51 15.98 25.93
CA GLU A 49 31.65 16.56 27.27
C GLU A 49 31.26 15.59 28.39
N LYS A 50 30.48 14.55 28.07
CA LYS A 50 30.19 13.44 28.99
C LYS A 50 31.32 12.41 28.93
N THR A 51 32.08 12.28 30.01
CA THR A 51 33.04 11.18 30.20
C THR A 51 32.31 9.86 30.03
N ILE A 52 32.80 8.96 29.17
CA ILE A 52 32.23 7.62 29.03
C ILE A 52 32.76 6.78 30.20
N PRO A 53 31.96 6.43 31.21
CA PRO A 53 32.42 5.52 32.23
C PRO A 53 32.69 4.15 31.58
N TYR A 54 33.83 3.55 31.91
CA TYR A 54 34.27 2.23 31.40
C TYR A 54 34.64 2.19 29.90
N GLU A 55 34.97 3.33 29.27
CA GLU A 55 35.41 3.40 27.87
C GLU A 55 36.51 2.39 27.51
N SER A 56 37.50 2.20 28.39
CA SER A 56 38.61 1.27 28.20
C SER A 56 38.18 -0.19 28.01
N GLN A 57 36.98 -0.58 28.48
CA GLN A 57 36.43 -1.92 28.28
C GLN A 57 35.70 -2.06 26.92
N LEU A 58 35.41 -0.95 26.24
CA LEU A 58 34.71 -0.90 24.96
C LEU A 58 35.65 -0.70 23.78
N ILE A 59 36.84 -0.12 23.99
CA ILE A 59 37.84 0.06 22.94
C ILE A 59 38.29 -1.29 22.39
N GLY A 60 38.05 -1.50 21.09
CA GLY A 60 38.58 -2.63 20.34
C GLY A 60 40.06 -2.42 19.99
N ILE A 61 40.80 -3.52 19.88
CA ILE A 61 42.21 -3.53 19.51
C ILE A 61 42.33 -4.51 18.35
N LEU A 62 42.62 -4.00 17.14
CA LEU A 62 42.57 -4.81 15.93
C LEU A 62 43.48 -6.06 15.99
N THR A 63 44.67 -5.94 16.59
CA THR A 63 45.62 -7.06 16.72
C THR A 63 45.12 -8.20 17.61
N GLN A 64 44.07 -7.98 18.40
CA GLN A 64 43.45 -9.00 19.23
C GLN A 64 42.18 -9.60 18.60
N ALA A 65 41.71 -9.04 17.47
CA ALA A 65 40.54 -9.54 16.77
C ALA A 65 40.81 -10.90 16.13
N ARG A 66 39.92 -11.87 16.36
CA ARG A 66 40.04 -13.24 15.86
C ARG A 66 39.19 -13.46 14.62
N PHE A 67 39.74 -14.20 13.66
CA PHE A 67 39.07 -14.59 12.42
C PHE A 67 39.31 -16.07 12.13
N SER A 68 38.28 -16.77 11.66
CA SER A 68 38.41 -18.14 11.19
C SER A 68 37.48 -18.34 9.98
N ASP A 69 38.06 -18.21 8.79
CA ASP A 69 37.35 -18.43 7.53
C ASP A 69 37.17 -19.93 7.23
N GLY A 70 36.50 -20.29 6.14
CA GLY A 70 36.27 -21.68 5.75
C GLY A 70 37.55 -22.54 5.71
N TYR A 71 38.68 -22.00 5.22
CA TYR A 71 39.95 -22.72 5.22
C TYR A 71 40.56 -22.82 6.61
N SER A 72 40.64 -21.71 7.34
CA SER A 72 41.22 -21.71 8.69
C SER A 72 40.43 -22.65 9.62
N SER A 73 39.10 -22.65 9.52
CA SER A 73 38.22 -23.55 10.28
C SER A 73 38.48 -25.03 9.97
N TYR A 74 38.74 -25.40 8.70
CA TYR A 74 39.10 -26.77 8.31
C TYR A 74 40.38 -27.25 9.02
N PHE A 75 41.35 -26.36 9.24
CA PHE A 75 42.60 -26.66 9.94
C PHE A 75 42.57 -26.31 11.45
N ASN A 76 41.41 -25.94 12.01
CA ASN A 76 41.27 -25.41 13.37
C ASN A 76 42.21 -24.23 13.69
N ASP A 77 42.55 -23.43 12.67
CA ASP A 77 43.40 -22.25 12.78
C ASP A 77 42.57 -20.98 13.08
N VAL A 78 43.18 -20.04 13.80
CA VAL A 78 42.60 -18.74 14.16
C VAL A 78 43.62 -17.65 13.85
N ARG A 79 43.22 -16.71 13.01
CA ARG A 79 44.06 -15.57 12.62
C ARG A 79 43.74 -14.36 13.46
N TYR A 80 44.78 -13.59 13.77
CA TYR A 80 44.68 -12.34 14.50
C TYR A 80 44.83 -11.15 13.55
N GLY A 81 44.11 -10.06 13.81
CA GLY A 81 44.14 -8.87 12.97
C GLY A 81 45.54 -8.24 12.85
N PRO A 82 45.81 -7.48 11.78
CA PRO A 82 47.07 -6.76 11.61
C PRO A 82 47.14 -5.50 12.47
N GLY A 83 48.31 -4.87 12.57
CA GLY A 83 48.48 -3.59 13.27
C GLY A 83 47.80 -2.40 12.59
N ASP A 84 47.76 -2.40 11.24
CA ASP A 84 47.10 -1.36 10.43
C ASP A 84 45.86 -1.95 9.75
N SER A 85 44.71 -1.28 9.87
CA SER A 85 43.45 -1.66 9.24
C SER A 85 43.55 -1.74 7.72
N CYS A 86 44.48 -1.02 7.08
CA CYS A 86 44.72 -1.12 5.65
C CYS A 86 45.30 -2.46 5.19
N SER A 87 45.91 -3.21 6.11
CA SER A 87 46.45 -4.54 5.83
C SER A 87 45.38 -5.64 5.88
N LEU A 88 44.12 -5.30 6.18
CA LEU A 88 43.02 -6.26 6.21
C LEU A 88 42.70 -6.77 4.79
N ASP A 89 42.96 -8.05 4.55
CA ASP A 89 42.49 -8.81 3.40
C ASP A 89 41.26 -9.69 3.73
N HIS A 90 40.17 -9.53 2.99
CA HIS A 90 38.95 -10.34 3.13
C HIS A 90 39.15 -11.85 2.93
N ILE A 91 40.21 -12.26 2.24
CA ILE A 91 40.55 -13.68 2.06
C ILE A 91 40.90 -14.32 3.41
N TYR A 92 41.51 -13.56 4.32
CA TYR A 92 42.08 -14.07 5.56
C TYR A 92 41.36 -13.58 6.82
N TYR A 93 40.88 -12.34 6.82
CA TYR A 93 40.23 -11.72 7.98
C TYR A 93 38.71 -11.70 7.78
N THR A 94 38.11 -12.88 7.84
CA THR A 94 36.66 -13.06 7.72
C THR A 94 36.22 -14.31 8.48
N ASN A 95 34.93 -14.36 8.84
CA ASN A 95 34.28 -15.54 9.43
C ASN A 95 33.37 -16.26 8.43
N ILE A 96 33.48 -15.90 7.14
CA ILE A 96 32.70 -16.54 6.08
C ILE A 96 33.28 -17.95 5.81
N PHE A 97 32.41 -18.97 5.92
CA PHE A 97 32.81 -20.37 5.77
C PHE A 97 32.90 -20.86 4.31
N HIS A 98 32.60 -20.01 3.31
CA HIS A 98 32.70 -20.39 1.90
C HIS A 98 34.17 -20.61 1.48
N VAL A 99 34.42 -21.71 0.76
CA VAL A 99 35.78 -22.19 0.41
C VAL A 99 36.34 -21.53 -0.87
N TYR A 100 35.54 -20.76 -1.63
CA TYR A 100 36.03 -20.00 -2.80
C TYR A 100 36.17 -18.51 -2.49
N ASN A 101 37.21 -17.86 -3.05
CA ASN A 101 37.63 -16.49 -2.71
C ASN A 101 36.50 -15.47 -2.86
N ASP A 102 35.77 -15.49 -3.99
CA ASP A 102 34.72 -14.51 -4.26
C ASP A 102 33.60 -14.54 -3.22
N GLY A 103 33.30 -15.70 -2.64
CA GLY A 103 32.27 -15.86 -1.62
C GLY A 103 32.65 -15.27 -0.26
N ARG A 104 33.94 -14.97 -0.04
CA ARG A 104 34.48 -14.36 1.19
C ARG A 104 34.56 -12.83 1.11
N ASN A 105 34.25 -12.25 -0.05
CA ASN A 105 34.30 -10.80 -0.26
C ASN A 105 33.12 -10.09 0.47
N PRO A 106 33.37 -9.04 1.28
CA PRO A 106 32.32 -8.27 1.95
C PRO A 106 31.28 -7.66 1.00
N CYS A 107 31.64 -7.42 -0.26
CA CYS A 107 30.76 -6.91 -1.30
C CYS A 107 30.12 -8.03 -2.16
N HIS A 108 30.29 -9.31 -1.81
CA HIS A 108 29.76 -10.41 -2.63
C HIS A 108 28.23 -10.37 -2.73
N GLY A 109 27.71 -10.45 -3.96
CA GLY A 109 26.27 -10.34 -4.24
C GLY A 109 25.71 -8.92 -4.16
N ARG A 110 26.55 -7.89 -4.01
CA ARG A 110 26.17 -6.47 -4.09
C ARG A 110 26.41 -5.92 -5.49
N GLU A 111 25.62 -4.93 -5.92
CA GLU A 111 25.82 -4.28 -7.21
C GLU A 111 27.13 -3.50 -7.25
N LYS A 112 27.91 -3.68 -8.33
CA LYS A 112 29.26 -3.13 -8.44
C LYS A 112 29.29 -1.65 -8.81
N ASN A 113 28.29 -1.14 -9.55
CA ASN A 113 28.23 0.27 -9.95
C ASN A 113 27.14 0.99 -9.16
N ARG A 114 27.52 1.62 -8.04
CA ARG A 114 26.56 2.21 -7.08
C ARG A 114 26.20 3.67 -7.37
N PHE A 115 26.87 4.30 -8.34
CA PHE A 115 26.66 5.69 -8.77
C PHE A 115 26.17 5.77 -10.22
N ASP A 116 25.63 4.66 -10.74
CA ASP A 116 25.05 4.56 -12.08
C ASP A 116 23.92 5.57 -12.30
N GLU A 117 23.75 6.10 -13.50
CA GLU A 117 22.63 7.01 -13.82
C GLU A 117 21.25 6.34 -13.77
N ASN A 118 21.21 5.01 -13.73
CA ASN A 118 20.01 4.20 -13.56
C ASN A 118 19.91 3.61 -12.15
N ALA A 119 20.77 4.02 -11.22
CA ALA A 119 20.66 3.66 -9.82
C ALA A 119 19.37 4.25 -9.21
N GLU A 120 18.63 3.42 -8.48
CA GLU A 120 17.34 3.81 -7.91
C GLU A 120 17.34 3.70 -6.38
N ALA A 121 16.69 4.67 -5.74
CA ALA A 121 16.45 4.61 -4.31
C ALA A 121 15.29 3.63 -4.04
N TYR A 122 15.33 2.98 -2.89
CA TYR A 122 14.27 2.07 -2.47
C TYR A 122 13.38 2.78 -1.46
N CYS A 123 12.09 2.94 -1.76
CA CYS A 123 11.14 3.70 -0.91
C CYS A 123 9.89 2.89 -0.55
N ASN A 124 9.93 1.56 -0.65
CA ASN A 124 8.80 0.70 -0.29
C ASN A 124 8.94 0.18 1.14
N SER A 125 7.82 -0.19 1.76
CA SER A 125 7.72 -0.52 3.18
C SER A 125 8.22 -1.93 3.54
N ASP A 126 8.40 -2.80 2.56
CA ASP A 126 8.83 -4.19 2.76
C ASP A 126 10.31 -4.32 3.14
N LYS A 127 11.17 -3.41 2.66
CA LYS A 127 12.62 -3.38 2.99
C LYS A 127 13.05 -2.18 3.82
N ILE A 128 12.11 -1.41 4.33
CA ILE A 128 12.38 -0.28 5.23
C ILE A 128 11.65 -0.55 6.53
N ARG A 129 12.35 -0.47 7.65
CA ARG A 129 11.79 -0.60 8.99
C ARG A 129 10.86 0.60 9.24
N VAL A 130 9.56 0.41 9.00
CA VAL A 130 8.47 1.35 9.31
C VAL A 130 7.54 0.75 10.35
N ASN A 131 6.91 1.59 11.18
CA ASN A 131 5.83 1.15 12.07
C ASN A 131 4.65 0.63 11.24
N GLU A 132 4.25 -0.62 11.46
CA GLU A 132 3.38 -1.43 10.57
C GLU A 132 1.96 -0.84 10.36
N ASN A 133 1.53 0.08 11.23
CA ASN A 133 0.18 0.65 11.23
C ASN A 133 -0.03 1.84 10.26
N ASN A 134 0.98 2.32 9.52
CA ASN A 134 0.86 3.52 8.68
C ASN A 134 1.59 3.40 7.33
N ARG A 135 1.16 2.47 6.47
CA ARG A 135 1.76 2.26 5.14
C ARG A 135 1.56 3.44 4.16
N ASN A 136 0.60 4.32 4.42
CA ASN A 136 0.22 5.44 3.52
C ASN A 136 0.80 6.82 3.92
N ASP A 137 1.60 6.90 5.00
CA ASP A 137 2.00 8.18 5.63
C ASP A 137 3.50 8.49 5.55
N GLY A 138 4.04 8.59 4.33
CA GLY A 138 5.43 9.02 4.10
C GLY A 138 6.48 8.02 4.60
N THR A 139 7.56 7.87 3.83
CA THR A 139 8.63 6.92 4.16
C THR A 139 9.99 7.46 3.78
N ALA A 140 11.04 6.91 4.38
CA ALA A 140 12.41 7.17 3.97
C ALA A 140 12.71 6.44 2.65
N CYS A 141 13.73 6.89 1.93
CA CYS A 141 14.20 6.24 0.71
C CYS A 141 15.65 5.80 0.90
N ALA A 142 15.92 4.49 0.89
CA ALA A 142 17.26 3.96 1.02
C ALA A 142 18.05 4.21 -0.28
N PRO A 143 19.16 4.97 -0.24
CA PRO A 143 19.95 5.27 -1.43
C PRO A 143 20.63 4.01 -1.97
N PHE A 144 20.87 3.96 -3.29
CA PHE A 144 21.42 2.78 -3.96
C PHE A 144 22.79 2.35 -3.42
N ARG A 145 23.59 3.33 -2.94
CA ARG A 145 24.84 3.09 -2.20
C ARG A 145 24.59 2.25 -0.94
N ARG A 146 23.65 2.66 -0.08
CA ARG A 146 23.30 1.93 1.17
C ARG A 146 22.75 0.54 0.88
N GLN A 147 21.87 0.40 -0.11
CA GLN A 147 21.29 -0.90 -0.49
C GLN A 147 22.37 -1.94 -0.83
N ASN A 148 23.51 -1.46 -1.36
CA ASN A 148 24.63 -2.26 -1.83
C ASN A 148 25.90 -2.06 -0.98
N LEU A 149 25.75 -1.80 0.32
CA LEU A 149 26.87 -1.68 1.25
C LEU A 149 27.59 -3.03 1.44
N CYS A 150 28.91 -2.99 1.57
CA CYS A 150 29.75 -4.19 1.68
C CYS A 150 29.77 -4.82 3.09
N ASP A 151 28.61 -5.27 3.58
CA ASP A 151 28.42 -5.84 4.93
C ASP A 151 28.29 -7.37 4.97
N LYS A 152 28.63 -8.09 3.89
CA LYS A 152 28.41 -9.54 3.81
C LYS A 152 29.09 -10.32 4.93
N ASN A 153 30.27 -9.90 5.37
CA ASN A 153 31.00 -10.52 6.47
C ASN A 153 30.27 -10.36 7.82
N LEU A 154 29.45 -9.33 7.99
CA LEU A 154 28.65 -9.12 9.20
C LEU A 154 27.46 -10.08 9.29
N GLU A 155 27.03 -10.71 8.19
CA GLU A 155 26.02 -11.77 8.22
C GLU A 155 26.52 -13.05 8.95
N TYR A 156 27.83 -13.13 9.24
CA TYR A 156 28.50 -14.29 9.83
C TYR A 156 29.04 -14.01 11.25
N LEU A 157 28.51 -12.99 11.94
CA LEU A 157 28.93 -12.65 13.31
C LEU A 157 28.57 -13.72 14.36
N ILE A 158 27.60 -14.60 14.08
CA ILE A 158 27.23 -15.70 14.99
C ILE A 158 28.18 -16.88 14.76
N ASN A 159 29.29 -16.88 15.50
CA ASN A 159 30.30 -17.94 15.48
C ASN A 159 31.09 -17.97 16.82
N LYS A 160 32.07 -18.88 16.94
CA LYS A 160 32.92 -19.08 18.15
C LYS A 160 34.12 -18.11 18.25
N ASN A 161 34.41 -17.39 17.17
CA ASN A 161 35.53 -16.49 17.00
C ASN A 161 35.13 -15.02 17.22
N THR A 162 33.84 -14.70 17.24
CA THR A 162 33.31 -13.37 17.56
C THR A 162 32.67 -13.38 18.95
N GLU A 163 33.47 -13.06 19.97
CA GLU A 163 33.05 -13.11 21.38
C GLU A 163 33.16 -11.76 22.11
N ASN A 164 34.09 -10.89 21.70
CA ASN A 164 34.42 -9.68 22.44
C ASN A 164 34.47 -8.42 21.56
N THR A 165 34.81 -7.28 22.17
CA THR A 165 34.89 -5.98 21.49
C THR A 165 35.94 -5.94 20.37
N HIS A 166 37.08 -6.63 20.56
CA HIS A 166 38.15 -6.67 19.57
C HIS A 166 37.70 -7.43 18.32
N ASP A 167 37.05 -8.59 18.50
CA ASP A 167 36.53 -9.39 17.38
C ASP A 167 35.46 -8.62 16.59
N LEU A 168 34.55 -7.92 17.28
CA LEU A 168 33.55 -7.07 16.64
C LEU A 168 34.21 -5.94 15.84
N LEU A 169 35.15 -5.23 16.45
CA LEU A 169 35.90 -4.17 15.78
C LEU A 169 36.54 -4.70 14.49
N GLY A 170 37.25 -5.82 14.57
CA GLY A 170 37.90 -6.41 13.41
C GLY A 170 36.95 -6.65 12.24
N ASN A 171 35.75 -7.20 12.52
CA ASN A 171 34.73 -7.41 11.49
C ASN A 171 34.19 -6.09 10.90
N VAL A 172 33.96 -5.07 11.74
CA VAL A 172 33.52 -3.75 11.30
C VAL A 172 34.60 -3.04 10.46
N LEU A 173 35.88 -3.17 10.83
CA LEU A 173 36.99 -2.58 10.06
C LEU A 173 37.16 -3.24 8.68
N VAL A 174 36.93 -4.56 8.57
CA VAL A 174 36.91 -5.25 7.27
C VAL A 174 35.79 -4.68 6.39
N THR A 175 34.57 -4.57 6.93
CA THR A 175 33.44 -3.95 6.24
C THR A 175 33.76 -2.54 5.76
N ALA A 176 34.26 -1.69 6.66
CA ALA A 176 34.61 -0.30 6.37
C ALA A 176 35.67 -0.19 5.26
N LYS A 177 36.76 -0.96 5.34
CA LYS A 177 37.83 -0.95 4.33
C LYS A 177 37.31 -1.28 2.93
N TYR A 178 36.56 -2.38 2.80
CA TYR A 178 36.09 -2.85 1.51
C TYR A 178 34.94 -1.99 0.96
N GLU A 179 34.10 -1.44 1.83
CA GLU A 179 33.11 -0.43 1.47
C GLU A 179 33.78 0.81 0.87
N GLY A 180 34.80 1.34 1.56
CA GLY A 180 35.54 2.52 1.12
C GLY A 180 36.32 2.30 -0.18
N GLU A 181 37.00 1.15 -0.31
CA GLU A 181 37.67 0.74 -1.55
C GLU A 181 36.70 0.68 -2.73
N SER A 182 35.51 0.11 -2.52
CA SER A 182 34.46 0.04 -3.54
C SER A 182 33.91 1.42 -3.91
N ILE A 183 33.76 2.35 -2.95
CA ILE A 183 33.33 3.73 -3.23
C ILE A 183 34.37 4.43 -4.09
N VAL A 184 35.63 4.45 -3.65
CA VAL A 184 36.69 5.19 -4.33
C VAL A 184 36.90 4.68 -5.76
N ALA A 185 36.82 3.37 -5.97
CA ALA A 185 36.99 2.77 -7.29
C ALA A 185 35.85 3.09 -8.29
N LYS A 186 34.68 3.56 -7.81
CA LYS A 186 33.46 3.72 -8.62
C LYS A 186 32.86 5.11 -8.61
N HIS A 187 33.29 5.97 -7.69
CA HIS A 187 32.78 7.34 -7.60
C HIS A 187 33.13 8.15 -8.87
N PRO A 188 32.16 8.84 -9.51
CA PRO A 188 32.41 9.60 -10.74
C PRO A 188 33.49 10.67 -10.59
N HIS A 189 33.62 11.20 -9.37
CA HIS A 189 34.57 12.24 -8.99
C HIS A 189 35.54 11.72 -7.91
N SER A 190 36.13 10.54 -8.12
CA SER A 190 37.01 9.90 -7.14
C SER A 190 38.23 10.73 -6.74
N GLY A 191 38.63 11.72 -7.56
CA GLY A 191 39.75 12.63 -7.30
C GLY A 191 39.37 13.98 -6.69
N THR A 192 38.12 14.17 -6.24
CA THR A 192 37.65 15.43 -5.61
C THR A 192 37.14 15.17 -4.19
N SER A 193 36.82 16.23 -3.44
CA SER A 193 36.24 16.15 -2.10
C SER A 193 34.93 15.33 -2.04
N ASP A 194 34.25 15.14 -3.16
CA ASP A 194 32.96 14.46 -3.23
C ASP A 194 33.06 12.98 -2.84
N VAL A 195 34.19 12.34 -3.15
CA VAL A 195 34.45 10.97 -2.71
C VAL A 195 34.46 10.88 -1.18
N CYS A 196 34.97 11.91 -0.49
CA CYS A 196 34.97 11.96 0.97
C CYS A 196 33.56 12.13 1.53
N THR A 197 32.67 12.85 0.84
CA THR A 197 31.24 12.93 1.19
C THR A 197 30.56 11.57 1.08
N ALA A 198 30.81 10.83 0.00
CA ALA A 198 30.29 9.47 -0.16
C ALA A 198 30.81 8.52 0.94
N LEU A 199 32.10 8.61 1.29
CA LEU A 199 32.70 7.86 2.39
C LEU A 199 32.07 8.24 3.74
N ALA A 200 31.80 9.53 3.99
CA ALA A 200 31.11 10.01 5.19
C ALA A 200 29.68 9.44 5.32
N ARG A 201 28.93 9.39 4.22
CA ARG A 201 27.59 8.76 4.17
C ARG A 201 27.65 7.26 4.50
N SER A 202 28.59 6.51 3.91
CA SER A 202 28.78 5.08 4.24
C SER A 202 29.29 4.85 5.66
N PHE A 203 30.16 5.70 6.17
CA PHE A 203 30.63 5.65 7.55
C PHE A 203 29.46 5.81 8.53
N ALA A 204 28.59 6.79 8.31
CA ALA A 204 27.41 7.01 9.14
C ALA A 204 26.42 5.83 9.09
N ASP A 205 26.21 5.24 7.91
CA ASP A 205 25.36 4.04 7.76
C ASP A 205 25.95 2.80 8.44
N ILE A 206 27.28 2.58 8.36
CA ILE A 206 27.95 1.52 9.14
C ILE A 206 27.72 1.76 10.63
N GLY A 207 27.82 3.01 11.09
CA GLY A 207 27.49 3.39 12.46
C GLY A 207 26.07 3.02 12.84
N ASP A 208 25.08 3.32 12.00
CA ASP A 208 23.68 2.95 12.26
C ASP A 208 23.43 1.44 12.24
N ILE A 209 24.12 0.69 11.37
CA ILE A 209 24.08 -0.77 11.38
C ILE A 209 24.57 -1.30 12.72
N VAL A 210 25.77 -0.89 13.17
CA VAL A 210 26.36 -1.33 14.44
C VAL A 210 25.46 -0.97 15.62
N ARG A 211 24.92 0.25 15.61
CA ARG A 211 24.05 0.80 16.67
C ARG A 211 22.65 0.20 16.68
N GLY A 212 22.26 -0.53 15.63
CA GLY A 212 20.92 -1.10 15.49
C GLY A 212 19.85 -0.05 15.16
N ARG A 213 20.26 1.07 14.57
CA ARG A 213 19.43 2.22 14.19
C ARG A 213 19.11 2.26 12.70
N ASP A 214 19.85 1.49 11.92
CA ASP A 214 19.65 1.43 10.49
C ASP A 214 18.19 1.06 10.17
N MET A 215 17.61 1.71 9.16
CA MET A 215 16.23 1.50 8.74
C MET A 215 16.12 0.49 7.60
N PHE A 216 17.22 0.09 6.96
CA PHE A 216 17.16 -0.80 5.79
C PHE A 216 17.16 -2.27 6.21
N LYS A 217 16.10 -2.99 5.80
CA LYS A 217 15.91 -4.41 6.05
C LYS A 217 15.91 -5.17 4.72
N PRO A 218 17.08 -5.63 4.24
CA PRO A 218 17.20 -6.19 2.89
C PRO A 218 16.43 -7.51 2.70
N ASN A 219 16.24 -8.27 3.77
CA ASN A 219 15.53 -9.55 3.78
C ASN A 219 14.87 -9.83 5.13
N PRO A 220 13.91 -10.78 5.20
CA PRO A 220 13.23 -11.13 6.44
C PRO A 220 14.15 -11.68 7.54
N GLU A 221 15.24 -12.35 7.18
CA GLU A 221 16.16 -13.01 8.13
C GLU A 221 17.03 -12.02 8.93
N ASP A 222 17.33 -10.84 8.36
CA ASP A 222 18.03 -9.73 9.01
C ASP A 222 19.31 -10.13 9.77
N LYS A 223 20.11 -11.01 9.14
CA LYS A 223 21.25 -11.71 9.77
C LYS A 223 22.29 -10.79 10.42
N VAL A 224 22.55 -9.62 9.82
CA VAL A 224 23.50 -8.63 10.36
C VAL A 224 22.98 -8.09 11.70
N HIS A 225 21.70 -7.70 11.75
CA HIS A 225 21.07 -7.17 12.97
C HIS A 225 21.06 -8.20 14.10
N GLU A 226 20.65 -9.44 13.79
CA GLU A 226 20.63 -10.54 14.75
C GLU A 226 22.03 -10.93 15.22
N GLY A 227 23.00 -10.97 14.30
CA GLY A 227 24.41 -11.22 14.64
C GLY A 227 24.97 -10.18 15.60
N LEU A 228 24.71 -8.89 15.34
CA LEU A 228 25.12 -7.82 16.24
C LEU A 228 24.45 -7.94 17.62
N LYS A 229 23.16 -8.33 17.71
CA LYS A 229 22.50 -8.59 19.01
C LYS A 229 23.23 -9.65 19.81
N VAL A 230 23.59 -10.75 19.18
CA VAL A 230 24.33 -11.84 19.82
C VAL A 230 25.69 -11.36 20.32
N VAL A 231 26.45 -10.64 19.49
CA VAL A 231 27.79 -10.16 19.86
C VAL A 231 27.75 -9.13 20.98
N PHE A 232 26.84 -8.15 20.92
CA PHE A 232 26.72 -7.15 22.00
C PHE A 232 26.26 -7.75 23.32
N ARG A 233 25.46 -8.83 23.30
CA ARG A 233 25.15 -9.61 24.51
C ARG A 233 26.40 -10.24 25.13
N LYS A 234 27.28 -10.84 24.30
CA LYS A 234 28.54 -11.41 24.77
C LYS A 234 29.48 -10.34 25.33
N ILE A 235 29.59 -9.19 24.63
CA ILE A 235 30.35 -8.03 25.10
C ILE A 235 29.82 -7.57 26.46
N ASN A 236 28.51 -7.37 26.60
CA ASN A 236 27.91 -6.95 27.88
C ASN A 236 28.26 -7.90 29.02
N ASN A 237 28.15 -9.22 28.79
CA ASN A 237 28.48 -10.24 29.79
C ASN A 237 29.97 -10.24 30.19
N SER A 238 30.86 -9.77 29.32
CA SER A 238 32.29 -9.66 29.58
C SER A 238 32.69 -8.37 30.33
N LEU A 239 31.78 -7.39 30.43
CA LEU A 239 32.04 -6.14 31.16
C LEU A 239 32.10 -6.37 32.67
N SER A 240 32.77 -5.47 33.40
CA SER A 240 32.73 -5.48 34.86
C SER A 240 31.30 -5.28 35.39
N LEU A 241 31.00 -5.79 36.59
CA LEU A 241 29.65 -5.67 37.19
C LEU A 241 29.15 -4.21 37.28
N LEU A 242 30.05 -3.25 37.52
CA LEU A 242 29.69 -1.83 37.54
C LEU A 242 29.35 -1.31 36.14
N ALA A 243 30.08 -1.74 35.11
CA ALA A 243 29.79 -1.41 33.73
C ALA A 243 28.47 -2.04 33.26
N GLN A 244 28.21 -3.31 33.60
CA GLN A 244 26.93 -3.97 33.30
C GLN A 244 25.74 -3.22 33.92
N LYS A 245 25.86 -2.80 35.19
CA LYS A 245 24.84 -1.96 35.83
C LYS A 245 24.66 -0.60 35.17
N HIS A 246 25.76 0.01 34.71
CA HIS A 246 25.69 1.30 34.01
C HIS A 246 24.95 1.20 32.66
N TYR A 247 25.13 0.07 31.96
CA TYR A 247 24.49 -0.22 30.68
C TYR A 247 23.23 -1.09 30.83
N ALA A 248 22.61 -1.16 32.02
CA ALA A 248 21.33 -1.81 32.23
C ALA A 248 20.17 -0.80 32.23
N ASP A 249 18.98 -1.29 31.90
CA ASP A 249 17.70 -0.61 32.10
C ASP A 249 17.29 -0.64 33.59
N GLU A 250 16.24 0.11 33.95
CA GLU A 250 15.77 0.23 35.34
C GLU A 250 15.34 -1.12 35.96
N ASP A 251 14.94 -2.08 35.13
CA ASP A 251 14.57 -3.44 35.52
C ASP A 251 15.78 -4.39 35.68
N GLY A 252 17.00 -3.90 35.43
CA GLY A 252 18.25 -4.66 35.48
C GLY A 252 18.56 -5.47 34.22
N SER A 253 17.73 -5.41 33.18
CA SER A 253 18.03 -6.00 31.88
C SER A 253 19.06 -5.16 31.12
N GLY A 254 19.88 -5.77 30.25
CA GLY A 254 20.93 -5.03 29.53
C GLY A 254 20.35 -4.07 28.48
N ASN A 255 20.61 -2.77 28.62
CA ASN A 255 20.29 -1.75 27.62
C ASN A 255 21.33 -1.77 26.48
N TYR A 256 21.11 -2.67 25.53
CA TYR A 256 22.04 -2.86 24.41
C TYR A 256 22.15 -1.64 23.49
N TYR A 257 21.13 -0.78 23.40
CA TYR A 257 21.23 0.45 22.61
C TYR A 257 22.25 1.41 23.21
N LYS A 258 22.18 1.65 24.53
CA LYS A 258 23.15 2.51 25.25
C LYS A 258 24.58 1.96 25.13
N LEU A 259 24.76 0.65 25.27
CA LEU A 259 26.05 -0.01 25.10
C LEU A 259 26.62 0.16 23.68
N ARG A 260 25.79 -0.02 22.65
CA ARG A 260 26.20 0.11 21.26
C ARG A 260 26.60 1.53 20.88
N GLU A 261 25.89 2.54 21.40
CA GLU A 261 26.26 3.95 21.22
C GLU A 261 27.65 4.24 21.80
N ALA A 262 27.88 3.81 23.04
CA ALA A 262 29.17 3.98 23.71
C ALA A 262 30.29 3.24 22.97
N TRP A 263 30.01 2.03 22.48
CA TRP A 263 30.95 1.26 21.67
C TRP A 263 31.31 1.97 20.37
N TRP A 264 30.32 2.49 19.64
CA TRP A 264 30.58 3.23 18.40
C TRP A 264 31.43 4.46 18.68
N LYS A 265 31.08 5.28 19.68
CA LYS A 265 31.85 6.47 20.08
C LYS A 265 33.31 6.13 20.39
N ALA A 266 33.56 5.03 21.10
CA ALA A 266 34.91 4.59 21.47
C ALA A 266 35.76 4.03 20.30
N ASN A 267 35.14 3.68 19.16
CA ASN A 267 35.81 2.97 18.07
C ASN A 267 35.71 3.66 16.69
N ARG A 268 34.89 4.71 16.57
CA ARG A 268 34.58 5.37 15.28
C ARG A 268 35.81 5.93 14.55
N ASP A 269 36.86 6.34 15.27
CA ASP A 269 38.11 6.82 14.67
C ASP A 269 38.83 5.70 13.89
N GLN A 270 38.84 4.48 14.43
CA GLN A 270 39.44 3.31 13.78
C GLN A 270 38.64 2.94 12.53
N VAL A 271 37.32 3.05 12.59
CA VAL A 271 36.42 2.81 11.45
C VAL A 271 36.64 3.85 10.34
N TRP A 272 36.81 5.13 10.69
CA TRP A 272 37.14 6.19 9.72
C TRP A 272 38.49 5.94 9.04
N LYS A 273 39.51 5.53 9.80
CA LYS A 273 40.82 5.16 9.23
C LYS A 273 40.72 4.00 8.24
N ALA A 274 39.87 3.01 8.54
CA ALA A 274 39.65 1.87 7.66
C ALA A 274 38.87 2.26 6.39
N ILE A 275 37.77 3.03 6.48
CA ILE A 275 36.98 3.39 5.30
C ILE A 275 37.74 4.32 4.34
N THR A 276 38.63 5.16 4.86
CA THR A 276 39.47 6.07 4.05
C THR A 276 40.73 5.42 3.50
N CYS A 277 40.95 4.12 3.72
CA CYS A 277 42.19 3.42 3.37
C CYS A 277 42.66 3.57 1.92
N LYS A 278 41.70 3.65 0.99
CA LYS A 278 41.96 3.76 -0.45
C LYS A 278 41.63 5.14 -1.02
N ALA A 279 41.21 6.11 -0.21
CA ALA A 279 40.99 7.46 -0.68
C ALA A 279 42.30 8.06 -1.25
N PRO A 280 42.25 8.88 -2.31
CA PRO A 280 43.47 9.47 -2.88
C PRO A 280 44.19 10.38 -1.89
N GLY A 281 45.52 10.40 -1.96
CA GLY A 281 46.36 11.07 -0.96
C GLY A 281 46.23 12.59 -0.92
N ASP A 282 45.85 13.23 -2.02
CA ASP A 282 45.72 14.68 -2.17
C ASP A 282 44.28 15.20 -1.93
N VAL A 283 43.32 14.31 -1.71
CA VAL A 283 41.91 14.66 -1.55
C VAL A 283 41.59 14.96 -0.09
N ASN A 284 40.89 16.07 0.16
CA ASN A 284 40.51 16.54 1.49
C ASN A 284 38.98 16.55 1.68
N PHE A 285 38.54 16.30 2.91
CA PHE A 285 37.14 16.48 3.30
C PHE A 285 36.89 17.97 3.59
N PHE A 286 35.73 18.47 3.16
CA PHE A 286 35.37 19.89 3.22
C PHE A 286 34.00 20.08 3.87
N ILE A 287 33.91 21.10 4.73
CA ILE A 287 32.66 21.58 5.35
C ILE A 287 32.65 23.11 5.37
N LYS A 288 31.46 23.70 5.27
CA LYS A 288 31.25 25.12 5.60
C LYS A 288 30.54 25.25 6.94
N ASN A 289 31.15 25.99 7.84
CA ASN A 289 30.59 26.29 9.15
C ASN A 289 29.41 27.26 9.03
N SER A 290 28.60 27.36 10.08
CA SER A 290 27.43 28.25 10.14
C SER A 290 27.74 29.73 9.84
N ASP A 291 28.96 30.18 10.12
CA ASP A 291 29.44 31.55 9.84
C ASP A 291 29.99 31.73 8.40
N GLY A 292 29.96 30.67 7.59
CA GLY A 292 30.49 30.64 6.23
C GLY A 292 32.00 30.39 6.14
N SER A 293 32.70 30.24 7.27
CA SER A 293 34.10 29.84 7.28
C SER A 293 34.28 28.41 6.76
N ARG A 294 35.46 28.15 6.17
CA ARG A 294 35.78 26.88 5.52
C ARG A 294 36.55 25.98 6.48
N GLY A 295 35.97 24.85 6.86
CA GLY A 295 36.67 23.75 7.51
C GLY A 295 37.14 22.74 6.46
N PHE A 296 38.40 22.32 6.52
CA PHE A 296 38.92 21.29 5.63
C PHE A 296 40.00 20.46 6.31
N THR A 297 40.14 19.21 5.88
CA THR A 297 41.25 18.37 6.32
C THR A 297 42.55 18.82 5.67
N SER A 298 43.67 18.72 6.39
CA SER A 298 45.00 19.15 5.94
C SER A 298 45.95 18.00 5.62
N GLN A 299 45.67 16.80 6.12
CA GLN A 299 46.54 15.62 5.99
C GLN A 299 46.26 14.77 4.73
N GLY A 300 45.36 15.21 3.85
CA GLY A 300 44.97 14.43 2.69
C GLY A 300 44.18 13.16 3.04
N GLN A 301 43.89 12.32 2.04
CA GLN A 301 43.20 11.05 2.20
C GLN A 301 41.90 11.16 3.03
N CYS A 302 41.09 12.19 2.75
CA CYS A 302 39.86 12.51 3.48
C CYS A 302 40.05 12.64 5.01
N GLY A 303 41.23 13.11 5.47
CA GLY A 303 41.53 13.31 6.89
C GLY A 303 41.84 12.03 7.65
N ARG A 304 42.31 10.97 6.98
CA ARG A 304 42.61 9.67 7.61
C ARG A 304 43.51 9.77 8.85
N ASN A 305 44.59 10.55 8.74
CA ASN A 305 45.62 10.68 9.76
C ASN A 305 45.38 11.88 10.69
N GLU A 306 44.20 12.49 10.62
CA GLU A 306 43.83 13.55 11.55
C GLU A 306 43.48 12.99 12.93
N ARG A 307 43.61 13.86 13.93
CA ARG A 307 43.33 13.50 15.32
C ARG A 307 41.85 13.13 15.53
N ASN A 308 40.96 13.85 14.84
CA ASN A 308 39.52 13.68 14.97
C ASN A 308 38.93 13.27 13.62
N VAL A 309 37.84 12.51 13.65
CA VAL A 309 37.05 12.22 12.45
C VAL A 309 36.45 13.54 11.93
N PRO A 310 36.62 13.88 10.63
CA PRO A 310 36.24 15.18 10.10
C PRO A 310 34.74 15.35 9.83
N THR A 311 33.95 14.27 9.91
CA THR A 311 32.49 14.26 9.74
C THR A 311 31.77 13.89 11.03
N ASN A 312 30.56 14.40 11.20
CA ASN A 312 29.63 14.11 12.30
C ASN A 312 28.27 13.64 11.78
N LEU A 313 28.19 13.20 10.52
CA LEU A 313 26.99 12.61 9.93
C LEU A 313 26.51 11.38 10.71
N ASP A 314 27.39 10.64 11.39
CA ASP A 314 27.00 9.53 12.26
C ASP A 314 26.23 9.98 13.52
N TYR A 315 26.10 11.28 13.80
CA TYR A 315 25.23 11.83 14.84
C TYR A 315 23.96 12.50 14.29
N VAL A 316 23.74 12.42 12.97
CA VAL A 316 22.54 12.92 12.28
C VAL A 316 21.58 11.75 12.02
N PRO A 317 20.25 11.90 12.19
CA PRO A 317 19.26 10.86 11.86
C PRO A 317 19.42 10.33 10.43
N GLN A 318 19.37 9.00 10.27
CA GLN A 318 19.60 8.35 8.96
C GLN A 318 18.69 8.87 7.85
N PHE A 319 17.42 9.11 8.16
CA PHE A 319 16.45 9.65 7.20
C PHE A 319 16.95 10.96 6.55
N LEU A 320 17.44 11.92 7.34
CA LEU A 320 17.87 13.22 6.84
C LEU A 320 19.10 13.09 5.93
N ARG A 321 20.02 12.19 6.26
CA ARG A 321 21.21 11.92 5.45
C ARG A 321 20.85 11.29 4.11
N TRP A 322 19.92 10.34 4.11
CA TRP A 322 19.41 9.74 2.88
C TRP A 322 18.63 10.75 2.04
N TYR A 323 17.91 11.68 2.66
CA TYR A 323 17.16 12.70 1.94
C TYR A 323 18.08 13.73 1.27
N ASP A 324 19.15 14.14 1.96
CA ASP A 324 20.24 14.95 1.38
C ASP A 324 20.95 14.22 0.23
N GLU A 325 21.34 12.95 0.42
CA GLU A 325 21.96 12.11 -0.62
C GLU A 325 21.04 11.96 -1.83
N TRP A 326 19.75 11.74 -1.60
CA TRP A 326 18.74 11.64 -2.65
C TRP A 326 18.64 12.91 -3.49
N ALA A 327 18.65 14.09 -2.85
CA ALA A 327 18.52 15.37 -3.56
C ALA A 327 19.76 15.67 -4.42
N GLU A 328 20.95 15.38 -3.89
CA GLU A 328 22.22 15.55 -4.60
C GLU A 328 22.28 14.64 -5.84
N GLU A 329 21.96 13.36 -5.68
CA GLU A 329 21.93 12.39 -6.79
C GLU A 329 20.84 12.71 -7.81
N PHE A 330 19.67 13.18 -7.35
CA PHE A 330 18.62 13.66 -8.25
C PHE A 330 19.14 14.76 -9.16
N CYS A 331 19.80 15.79 -8.62
CA CYS A 331 20.32 16.89 -9.42
C CYS A 331 21.39 16.43 -10.42
N ARG A 332 22.32 15.56 -9.99
CA ARG A 332 23.36 15.00 -10.85
C ARG A 332 22.78 14.18 -12.00
N ILE A 333 21.86 13.26 -11.71
CA ILE A 333 21.26 12.37 -12.71
C ILE A 333 20.31 13.14 -13.63
N ARG A 334 19.54 14.11 -13.10
CA ARG A 334 18.67 14.99 -13.90
C ARG A 334 19.46 15.69 -14.99
N ASN A 335 20.62 16.26 -14.63
CA ASN A 335 21.51 16.95 -15.57
C ASN A 335 21.95 16.00 -16.70
N HIS A 336 22.43 14.80 -16.35
CA HIS A 336 22.85 13.80 -17.34
C HIS A 336 21.71 13.41 -18.29
N LYS A 337 20.52 13.10 -17.75
CA LYS A 337 19.36 12.72 -18.57
C LYS A 337 18.88 13.86 -19.47
N LEU A 338 18.89 15.10 -18.99
CA LEU A 338 18.53 16.28 -19.80
C LEU A 338 19.54 16.56 -20.91
N GLN A 339 20.84 16.35 -20.69
CA GLN A 339 21.85 16.46 -21.76
C GLN A 339 21.61 15.42 -22.86
N ASN A 340 21.26 14.18 -22.48
CA ASN A 340 20.91 13.14 -23.43
C ASN A 340 19.65 13.48 -24.22
N VAL A 341 18.59 13.96 -23.55
CA VAL A 341 17.37 14.46 -24.21
C VAL A 341 17.72 15.59 -25.18
N LYS A 342 18.49 16.59 -24.75
CA LYS A 342 18.92 17.72 -25.60
C LYS A 342 19.67 17.23 -26.84
N LYS A 343 20.64 16.33 -26.66
CA LYS A 343 21.43 15.75 -27.76
C LYS A 343 20.53 15.01 -28.76
N GLU A 344 19.60 14.20 -28.28
CA GLU A 344 18.71 13.43 -29.14
C GLU A 344 17.61 14.28 -29.81
N CYS A 345 17.22 15.41 -29.22
CA CYS A 345 16.15 16.28 -29.72
C CYS A 345 16.62 17.53 -30.49
N ARG A 346 17.83 18.02 -30.25
CA ARG A 346 18.37 19.25 -30.86
C ARG A 346 19.73 19.06 -31.55
N GLY A 347 20.38 17.91 -31.36
CA GLY A 347 21.70 17.64 -31.92
C GLY A 347 22.84 18.09 -31.01
N GLU A 348 24.07 17.83 -31.48
CA GLU A 348 25.29 18.21 -30.76
C GLU A 348 25.66 19.66 -31.05
N TYR A 349 25.41 20.12 -32.28
CA TYR A 349 25.55 21.51 -32.70
C TYR A 349 24.19 22.15 -32.95
N ILE A 350 24.13 23.47 -32.73
CA ILE A 350 22.91 24.25 -32.94
C ILE A 350 22.57 24.28 -34.43
N GLY A 351 21.38 23.79 -34.79
CA GLY A 351 20.91 23.74 -36.17
C GLY A 351 21.02 22.37 -36.84
N ASP A 352 21.58 21.37 -36.17
CA ASP A 352 21.73 20.01 -36.70
C ASP A 352 20.38 19.30 -36.91
N LYS A 353 19.48 19.44 -35.94
CA LYS A 353 18.12 18.87 -35.98
C LYS A 353 17.20 19.61 -35.03
N TYR A 354 15.90 19.48 -35.28
CA TYR A 354 14.87 19.94 -34.35
C TYR A 354 13.74 18.91 -34.30
N CYS A 355 13.74 18.09 -33.27
CA CYS A 355 12.75 17.05 -33.07
C CYS A 355 11.78 17.38 -31.94
N SER A 356 10.55 16.91 -31.99
CA SER A 356 9.64 16.97 -30.84
C SER A 356 9.76 15.73 -29.95
N GLY A 357 9.35 15.86 -28.69
CA GLY A 357 9.19 14.70 -27.81
C GLY A 357 8.12 13.72 -28.30
N ASP A 358 7.27 14.13 -29.25
CA ASP A 358 6.33 13.26 -29.94
C ASP A 358 6.98 12.42 -31.06
N GLY A 359 8.23 12.71 -31.43
CA GLY A 359 8.99 12.01 -32.46
C GLY A 359 8.86 12.61 -33.87
N GLU A 360 8.32 13.82 -33.98
CA GLU A 360 8.25 14.55 -35.26
C GLU A 360 9.57 15.29 -35.52
N ASP A 361 9.94 15.34 -36.80
CA ASP A 361 10.99 16.23 -37.31
C ASP A 361 10.33 17.57 -37.68
N CYS A 362 10.62 18.61 -36.92
CA CYS A 362 9.93 19.88 -37.01
C CYS A 362 10.30 20.67 -38.28
N GLU A 363 11.40 20.34 -38.97
CA GLU A 363 11.74 20.96 -40.26
C GLU A 363 10.85 20.40 -41.38
N LYS A 364 10.47 19.12 -41.29
CA LYS A 364 9.67 18.45 -42.32
C LYS A 364 8.20 18.91 -42.35
N ILE A 365 7.69 19.49 -41.27
CA ILE A 365 6.30 20.00 -41.19
C ILE A 365 6.05 21.04 -42.29
N VAL A 366 6.99 21.97 -42.51
CA VAL A 366 6.89 23.05 -43.50
C VAL A 366 6.84 22.52 -44.94
N ARG A 367 7.46 21.35 -45.18
CA ARG A 367 7.61 20.72 -46.51
C ARG A 367 6.76 19.46 -46.67
N GLN A 368 5.81 19.22 -45.77
CA GLN A 368 5.05 17.98 -45.74
C GLN A 368 4.16 17.86 -47.00
N ASN A 369 4.23 16.70 -47.66
CA ASN A 369 3.37 16.36 -48.78
C ASN A 369 2.14 15.58 -48.28
N PHE A 370 0.95 16.17 -48.32
CA PHE A 370 -0.29 15.54 -47.83
C PHE A 370 -0.84 14.43 -48.74
N ASN A 371 -0.22 14.20 -49.91
CA ASN A 371 -0.51 13.01 -50.72
C ASN A 371 0.12 11.73 -50.13
N ILE A 372 1.11 11.86 -49.24
CA ILE A 372 1.84 10.73 -48.65
C ILE A 372 1.83 10.91 -47.13
N ARG A 373 1.41 9.87 -46.40
CA ARG A 373 1.51 9.87 -44.95
C ARG A 373 2.98 9.91 -44.54
N SER A 374 3.37 10.94 -43.80
CA SER A 374 4.71 11.06 -43.23
C SER A 374 4.84 10.20 -41.97
N ASP A 375 5.93 9.46 -41.85
CA ASP A 375 6.31 8.80 -40.60
C ASP A 375 6.84 9.81 -39.57
N PHE A 376 6.97 9.36 -38.32
CA PHE A 376 7.60 10.09 -37.22
C PHE A 376 9.13 9.88 -37.30
N PHE A 377 9.83 10.84 -37.91
CA PHE A 377 11.24 10.69 -38.30
C PHE A 377 12.27 10.90 -37.17
N CYS A 378 11.84 11.20 -35.93
CA CYS A 378 12.72 11.39 -34.77
C CYS A 378 12.42 10.44 -33.59
N PRO A 379 12.44 9.10 -33.79
CA PRO A 379 12.09 8.15 -32.73
C PRO A 379 13.02 8.21 -31.52
N ARG A 380 14.31 8.57 -31.70
CA ARG A 380 15.28 8.66 -30.58
C ARG A 380 14.95 9.78 -29.60
N CYS A 381 14.62 10.99 -30.10
CA CYS A 381 14.20 12.09 -29.24
C CYS A 381 13.00 11.69 -28.40
N LYS A 382 12.02 11.06 -29.03
CA LYS A 382 10.86 10.51 -28.34
C LYS A 382 11.24 9.50 -27.26
N THR A 383 12.06 8.50 -27.59
CA THR A 383 12.49 7.46 -26.63
C THR A 383 13.14 8.09 -25.39
N GLU A 384 14.06 9.04 -25.57
CA GLU A 384 14.69 9.73 -24.45
C GLU A 384 13.70 10.60 -23.66
N CYS A 385 12.76 11.26 -24.33
CA CYS A 385 11.70 12.02 -23.67
C CYS A 385 10.76 11.14 -22.83
N VAL A 386 10.41 9.95 -23.32
CA VAL A 386 9.61 8.96 -22.59
C VAL A 386 10.41 8.42 -21.39
N ASN A 387 11.68 8.07 -21.57
CA ASN A 387 12.56 7.60 -20.50
C ASN A 387 12.74 8.66 -19.40
N TYR A 388 12.99 9.91 -19.80
CA TYR A 388 13.10 11.04 -18.87
C TYR A 388 11.78 11.29 -18.13
N LYS A 389 10.65 11.21 -18.84
CA LYS A 389 9.32 11.35 -18.23
C LYS A 389 9.06 10.29 -17.16
N LYS A 390 9.31 9.01 -17.46
CA LYS A 390 9.18 7.92 -16.48
C LYS A 390 10.06 8.17 -15.25
N TRP A 391 11.33 8.52 -15.49
CA TRP A 391 12.27 8.79 -14.42
C TRP A 391 11.88 10.00 -13.55
N ILE A 392 11.45 11.12 -14.14
CA ILE A 392 11.09 12.33 -13.37
C ILE A 392 9.80 12.12 -12.56
N ASP A 393 8.81 11.40 -13.11
CA ASP A 393 7.57 11.06 -12.42
C ASP A 393 7.87 10.18 -11.19
N LYS A 394 8.74 9.17 -11.34
CA LYS A 394 9.24 8.34 -10.23
C LYS A 394 9.92 9.18 -9.15
N LYS A 395 10.84 10.07 -9.53
CA LYS A 395 11.54 10.96 -8.59
C LYS A 395 10.59 11.91 -7.87
N GLN A 396 9.53 12.38 -8.53
CA GLN A 396 8.49 13.15 -7.86
C GLN A 396 7.78 12.33 -6.77
N GLY A 397 7.51 11.05 -7.03
CA GLY A 397 6.97 10.12 -6.03
C GLY A 397 7.89 9.91 -4.82
N GLU A 398 9.18 9.66 -5.07
CA GLU A 398 10.21 9.52 -4.03
C GLU A 398 10.32 10.80 -3.16
N PHE A 399 10.32 11.98 -3.80
CA PHE A 399 10.33 13.29 -3.11
C PHE A 399 9.11 13.46 -2.21
N ASN A 400 7.91 13.21 -2.73
CA ASN A 400 6.67 13.37 -1.98
C ASN A 400 6.61 12.45 -0.74
N LYS A 401 7.10 11.21 -0.86
CA LYS A 401 7.20 10.26 0.27
C LYS A 401 8.13 10.79 1.37
N GLN A 402 9.32 11.28 0.99
CA GLN A 402 10.30 11.81 1.94
C GLN A 402 9.86 13.15 2.56
N LYS A 403 9.22 14.03 1.78
CA LYS A 403 8.65 15.29 2.28
C LYS A 403 7.63 15.03 3.39
N LYS A 404 6.68 14.11 3.17
CA LYS A 404 5.70 13.72 4.20
C LYS A 404 6.37 13.12 5.44
N LYS A 405 7.41 12.32 5.26
CA LYS A 405 8.20 11.77 6.38
C LYS A 405 8.85 12.89 7.19
N TYR A 406 9.46 13.88 6.54
CA TYR A 406 10.04 15.05 7.21
C TYR A 406 8.99 15.83 8.01
N GLU A 407 7.84 16.14 7.41
CA GLU A 407 6.73 16.83 8.08
C GLU A 407 6.25 16.08 9.34
N LYS A 408 6.22 14.75 9.28
CA LYS A 408 5.86 13.88 10.40
C LYS A 408 6.90 13.91 11.53
N GLU A 409 8.18 13.90 11.20
CA GLU A 409 9.23 13.95 12.23
C GLU A 409 9.29 15.32 12.93
N ILE A 410 9.03 16.41 12.21
CA ILE A 410 9.08 17.78 12.77
C ILE A 410 7.81 18.17 13.54
N SER A 411 6.62 17.71 13.12
CA SER A 411 5.35 18.10 13.75
C SER A 411 5.25 17.65 15.22
N ASN A 412 5.69 16.44 15.54
CA ASN A 412 5.53 15.82 16.87
C ASN A 412 6.83 15.31 17.50
N VAL A 413 7.91 16.10 17.44
CA VAL A 413 9.25 15.74 17.97
C VAL A 413 9.19 15.20 19.42
N ALA A 414 8.40 15.83 20.29
CA ALA A 414 8.28 15.45 21.71
C ALA A 414 7.58 14.10 21.95
N ILE A 415 6.71 13.66 21.04
CA ILE A 415 5.97 12.38 21.12
C ILE A 415 6.78 11.26 20.45
N ASN A 416 7.44 11.58 19.32
CA ASN A 416 8.18 10.60 18.52
C ASN A 416 9.46 10.12 19.22
N TYR A 417 10.07 10.96 20.07
CA TYR A 417 11.36 10.68 20.70
C TYR A 417 11.37 11.01 22.20
N GLU A 418 11.61 10.02 23.06
CA GLU A 418 11.63 10.23 24.51
C GLU A 418 12.95 10.87 24.99
N THR A 419 14.12 10.31 24.61
CA THR A 419 15.45 10.82 25.03
C THR A 419 16.58 10.43 24.07
N THR A 420 16.51 10.81 22.78
CA THR A 420 17.51 10.44 21.76
C THR A 420 18.24 11.63 21.13
N TYR A 421 19.43 11.38 20.56
CA TYR A 421 20.12 12.27 19.61
C TYR A 421 19.20 12.75 18.48
N ASP A 422 18.36 11.86 17.93
CA ASP A 422 17.38 12.21 16.91
C ASP A 422 16.48 13.36 17.36
N LYS A 423 15.96 13.29 18.60
CA LYS A 423 15.17 14.35 19.20
C LYS A 423 15.90 15.69 19.15
N LYS A 424 17.15 15.73 19.61
CA LYS A 424 17.95 16.97 19.66
C LYS A 424 18.19 17.53 18.27
N VAL A 425 18.46 16.68 17.28
CA VAL A 425 18.65 17.10 15.89
C VAL A 425 17.35 17.65 15.31
N TYR A 426 16.21 16.98 15.51
CA TYR A 426 14.92 17.48 15.05
C TYR A 426 14.43 18.71 15.81
N GLU A 427 14.77 18.89 17.09
CA GLU A 427 14.52 20.13 17.85
C GLU A 427 15.35 21.29 17.31
N ALA A 428 16.65 21.07 17.07
CA ALA A 428 17.53 22.06 16.45
C ALA A 428 17.05 22.44 15.04
N LEU A 429 16.64 21.45 14.24
CA LEU A 429 16.06 21.67 12.91
C LEU A 429 14.73 22.41 13.00
N LYS A 430 13.83 22.05 13.93
CA LYS A 430 12.54 22.74 14.12
C LYS A 430 12.73 24.21 14.48
N GLY A 431 13.76 24.54 15.25
CA GLY A 431 14.11 25.93 15.56
C GLY A 431 14.63 26.74 14.36
N ARG A 432 15.38 26.10 13.45
CA ARG A 432 15.99 26.75 12.27
C ARG A 432 15.11 26.71 11.02
N TYR A 433 14.29 25.66 10.88
CA TYR A 433 13.44 25.32 9.75
C TYR A 433 12.08 24.78 10.24
N PRO A 434 11.21 25.62 10.87
CA PRO A 434 9.84 25.25 11.24
C PRO A 434 9.00 24.82 10.02
N LEU A 435 7.87 24.13 10.21
CA LEU A 435 7.03 23.52 9.15
C LEU A 435 6.63 24.47 8.02
N ASP A 436 6.51 25.74 8.35
CA ASP A 436 6.13 26.89 7.52
C ASP A 436 7.33 27.48 6.73
N THR A 437 8.55 27.02 7.02
CA THR A 437 9.76 27.24 6.23
C THR A 437 10.29 25.92 5.68
N ASN A 438 10.42 25.84 4.37
CA ASN A 438 10.68 24.56 3.72
C ASN A 438 12.15 24.14 3.88
N PHE A 439 12.45 23.17 4.76
CA PHE A 439 13.73 22.43 4.75
C PHE A 439 14.10 21.91 3.35
N VAL A 440 13.10 21.60 2.52
CA VAL A 440 13.34 21.22 1.13
C VAL A 440 14.01 22.32 0.29
N GLU A 441 13.95 23.58 0.72
CA GLU A 441 14.64 24.69 0.05
C GLU A 441 16.16 24.51 0.09
N ILE A 442 16.71 24.08 1.23
CA ILE A 442 18.16 23.93 1.38
C ILE A 442 18.71 22.69 0.66
N LEU A 443 17.85 21.78 0.20
CA LEU A 443 18.26 20.65 -0.65
C LEU A 443 18.74 21.14 -2.03
N LYS A 444 18.26 22.28 -2.52
CA LYS A 444 18.71 22.85 -3.81
C LYS A 444 20.12 23.46 -3.72
N GLU A 445 20.63 23.68 -2.52
CA GLU A 445 21.96 24.29 -2.28
C GLU A 445 23.11 23.26 -2.34
N ALA A 446 22.79 22.00 -2.67
CA ALA A 446 23.76 20.92 -2.85
C ALA A 446 24.68 21.16 -4.07
N PRO A 447 25.90 20.57 -4.10
CA PRO A 447 26.96 20.91 -5.06
C PRO A 447 26.61 20.68 -6.56
N TYR A 448 25.53 19.94 -6.87
CA TYR A 448 25.08 19.67 -8.25
C TYR A 448 23.76 20.35 -8.64
N CYS A 449 23.08 20.98 -7.69
CA CYS A 449 21.77 21.60 -7.92
C CYS A 449 21.90 23.06 -8.37
N ASN A 450 22.93 23.78 -7.90
CA ASN A 450 23.11 25.21 -8.17
C ASN A 450 23.67 25.55 -9.57
N ASN A 451 24.27 24.59 -10.29
CA ASN A 451 25.03 24.85 -11.53
C ASN A 451 24.43 24.25 -12.82
N ASN A 452 23.32 23.49 -12.74
CA ASN A 452 22.88 22.59 -13.83
C ASN A 452 21.52 22.97 -14.45
N ASN A 453 21.45 24.10 -15.17
CA ASN A 453 20.24 24.55 -15.86
C ASN A 453 20.26 24.23 -17.36
N VAL A 454 20.47 22.96 -17.72
CA VAL A 454 20.31 22.49 -19.11
C VAL A 454 18.89 22.74 -19.60
N ASP A 455 17.94 22.56 -18.69
CA ASP A 455 16.51 22.77 -18.89
C ASP A 455 15.76 22.85 -17.55
N GLY A 456 14.86 23.84 -17.42
CA GLY A 456 14.08 24.10 -16.21
C GLY A 456 14.89 24.59 -15.00
N ILE A 457 14.17 25.08 -13.99
CA ILE A 457 14.73 25.55 -12.71
C ILE A 457 14.54 24.46 -11.66
N ILE A 458 15.58 24.16 -10.88
CA ILE A 458 15.49 23.29 -9.70
C ILE A 458 15.12 24.16 -8.50
N ASP A 459 13.88 24.02 -8.05
CA ASP A 459 13.33 24.64 -6.85
C ASP A 459 12.37 23.65 -6.17
N PHE A 460 12.83 22.95 -5.14
CA PHE A 460 12.00 21.97 -4.42
C PHE A 460 10.81 22.60 -3.68
N ASN A 461 10.75 23.94 -3.52
CA ASN A 461 9.56 24.65 -3.06
C ASN A 461 8.47 24.72 -4.13
N LYS A 462 8.85 24.56 -5.40
CA LYS A 462 8.00 24.56 -6.58
C LYS A 462 8.13 23.22 -7.30
N PRO A 463 7.62 22.13 -6.70
CA PRO A 463 7.75 20.79 -7.27
C PRO A 463 7.19 20.70 -8.70
N GLU A 464 6.19 21.51 -9.04
CA GLU A 464 5.65 21.63 -10.41
C GLU A 464 6.68 22.11 -11.44
N LEU A 465 7.67 22.91 -11.04
CA LEU A 465 8.77 23.35 -11.90
C LEU A 465 9.91 22.33 -11.90
N THR A 466 10.31 21.84 -10.74
CA THR A 466 11.45 20.91 -10.60
C THR A 466 11.21 19.58 -11.29
N PHE A 467 10.02 19.02 -11.11
CA PHE A 467 9.60 17.74 -11.69
C PHE A 467 8.83 17.93 -13.01
N SER A 468 9.01 19.07 -13.68
CA SER A 468 8.42 19.32 -14.99
C SER A 468 9.10 18.49 -16.09
N HIS A 469 8.34 18.22 -17.16
CA HIS A 469 8.89 17.68 -18.39
C HIS A 469 9.86 18.68 -19.04
N SER A 470 10.82 18.16 -19.78
CA SER A 470 11.81 18.96 -20.51
C SER A 470 11.15 19.80 -21.62
N ASP A 471 11.57 21.06 -21.76
CA ASP A 471 11.20 21.94 -22.87
C ASP A 471 11.70 21.42 -24.22
N TYR A 472 12.77 20.61 -24.24
CA TYR A 472 13.22 19.93 -25.46
C TYR A 472 12.23 18.86 -25.93
N CYS A 473 11.41 18.32 -25.03
CA CYS A 473 10.39 17.31 -25.29
C CYS A 473 9.03 17.87 -25.69
N LYS A 474 8.90 19.19 -25.84
CA LYS A 474 7.68 19.82 -26.37
C LYS A 474 7.37 19.31 -27.80
N SER A 475 6.10 19.40 -28.18
CA SER A 475 5.63 19.25 -29.55
C SER A 475 6.39 20.19 -30.48
N CYS A 476 6.41 19.85 -31.76
CA CYS A 476 6.88 20.80 -32.76
C CYS A 476 5.98 22.04 -32.73
N PRO A 477 6.55 23.24 -32.98
CA PRO A 477 5.73 24.37 -33.35
C PRO A 477 4.80 23.97 -34.50
N VAL A 478 3.53 24.37 -34.42
CA VAL A 478 2.49 23.87 -35.34
C VAL A 478 2.74 24.18 -36.82
N PHE A 479 3.53 25.20 -37.12
CA PHE A 479 3.96 25.57 -38.47
C PHE A 479 5.39 25.11 -38.80
N GLY A 480 6.02 24.32 -37.92
CA GLY A 480 7.39 23.83 -38.07
C GLY A 480 8.47 24.87 -37.78
N VAL A 481 9.70 24.52 -38.13
CA VAL A 481 10.89 25.36 -37.98
C VAL A 481 11.69 25.40 -39.27
N ILE A 482 12.46 26.47 -39.46
CA ILE A 482 13.47 26.56 -40.52
C ILE A 482 14.84 26.54 -39.83
N CYS A 483 15.62 25.49 -40.09
CA CYS A 483 16.97 25.35 -39.55
C CYS A 483 18.01 25.82 -40.57
N THR A 484 19.01 26.53 -40.06
CA THR A 484 20.24 26.93 -40.74
C THR A 484 21.41 26.43 -39.90
N LYS A 485 22.62 26.42 -40.46
CA LYS A 485 23.85 25.88 -39.83
C LYS A 485 24.15 26.40 -38.40
N TYR A 486 23.51 27.49 -37.96
CA TYR A 486 23.75 28.09 -36.64
C TYR A 486 22.48 28.37 -35.82
N ARG A 487 21.28 28.17 -36.39
CA ARG A 487 20.01 28.44 -35.67
C ARG A 487 18.82 27.76 -36.34
N CYS A 488 17.84 27.38 -35.53
CA CYS A 488 16.50 27.04 -35.98
C CYS A 488 15.52 28.13 -35.56
N THR A 489 14.74 28.65 -36.51
CA THR A 489 13.71 29.65 -36.25
C THR A 489 12.32 29.07 -36.40
N VAL A 490 11.46 29.33 -35.40
CA VAL A 490 10.05 28.97 -35.44
C VAL A 490 9.33 29.72 -36.55
N VAL A 491 8.50 29.02 -37.32
CA VAL A 491 7.65 29.62 -38.36
C VAL A 491 6.38 30.15 -37.71
N ASP A 492 6.02 31.40 -38.04
CA ASP A 492 4.76 32.03 -37.65
C ASP A 492 3.72 31.89 -38.77
N GLU A 493 2.47 32.25 -38.49
CA GLU A 493 1.35 32.09 -39.43
C GLU A 493 1.55 32.91 -40.71
N ASP A 494 2.07 34.14 -40.60
CA ASP A 494 2.33 35.03 -41.74
C ASP A 494 3.40 34.46 -42.68
N LYS A 495 4.50 33.93 -42.12
CA LYS A 495 5.53 33.25 -42.91
C LYS A 495 5.01 31.96 -43.51
N CYS A 496 4.21 31.21 -42.76
CA CYS A 496 3.61 29.99 -43.27
C CYS A 496 2.76 30.28 -44.52
N ASN A 497 1.89 31.30 -44.48
CA ASN A 497 1.05 31.68 -45.62
C ASN A 497 1.84 32.09 -46.87
N LYS A 498 3.10 32.50 -46.72
CA LYS A 498 4.02 32.85 -47.82
C LYS A 498 4.76 31.64 -48.39
N ILE A 499 4.80 30.52 -47.66
CA ILE A 499 5.45 29.28 -48.09
C ILE A 499 4.42 28.49 -48.89
N ASN A 500 4.75 28.16 -50.15
CA ASN A 500 3.85 27.42 -51.03
C ASN A 500 3.82 25.94 -50.62
N VAL A 501 2.97 25.61 -49.64
CA VAL A 501 2.76 24.22 -49.20
C VAL A 501 2.02 23.46 -50.30
N ASN A 502 2.56 22.34 -50.77
CA ASN A 502 1.93 21.48 -51.78
C ASN A 502 0.71 20.76 -51.17
N VAL A 503 -0.45 21.40 -51.23
CA VAL A 503 -1.72 20.87 -50.74
C VAL A 503 -2.47 20.24 -51.93
N PRO A 504 -2.90 18.96 -51.84
CA PRO A 504 -3.70 18.31 -52.87
C PRO A 504 -4.96 19.13 -53.20
N LYS A 505 -5.35 19.21 -54.47
CA LYS A 505 -6.57 19.90 -54.96
C LYS A 505 -7.90 19.41 -54.33
N ILE A 506 -7.89 18.28 -53.62
CA ILE A 506 -9.05 17.67 -52.94
C ILE A 506 -9.29 18.26 -51.52
N ILE A 507 -8.27 18.87 -50.88
CA ILE A 507 -8.39 19.53 -49.55
C ILE A 507 -9.04 20.94 -49.67
N THR A 508 -9.73 21.22 -50.77
CA THR A 508 -10.45 22.50 -50.96
C THR A 508 -11.75 22.56 -50.16
N ASN A 509 -12.32 21.41 -49.77
CA ASN A 509 -13.43 21.34 -48.80
C ASN A 509 -12.88 21.30 -47.37
N LYS A 510 -12.21 22.37 -46.94
CA LYS A 510 -11.78 22.57 -45.55
C LYS A 510 -13.01 22.49 -44.65
N GLN A 511 -13.19 21.35 -44.00
CA GLN A 511 -14.31 21.14 -43.08
C GLN A 511 -14.28 22.22 -41.99
N TYR A 512 -15.45 22.75 -41.62
CA TYR A 512 -15.61 23.73 -40.55
C TYR A 512 -14.87 23.32 -39.28
N PRO A 513 -14.42 24.28 -38.44
CA PRO A 513 -13.78 24.00 -37.16
C PRO A 513 -14.57 22.94 -36.37
N ILE A 514 -13.87 21.90 -35.90
CA ILE A 514 -14.46 20.83 -35.11
C ILE A 514 -13.96 20.91 -33.68
N ASN A 515 -14.87 20.76 -32.73
CA ASN A 515 -14.51 20.64 -31.32
C ASN A 515 -14.37 19.17 -30.96
N ILE A 516 -13.20 18.80 -30.45
CA ILE A 516 -12.86 17.45 -30.00
C ILE A 516 -12.65 17.53 -28.50
N SER A 517 -13.48 16.83 -27.74
CA SER A 517 -13.27 16.63 -26.30
C SER A 517 -12.57 15.31 -26.09
N ILE A 518 -11.52 15.27 -25.26
CA ILE A 518 -10.82 14.03 -24.87
C ILE A 518 -10.74 13.93 -23.35
N LEU A 519 -11.02 12.76 -22.79
CA LEU A 519 -10.79 12.46 -21.38
C LEU A 519 -9.36 11.93 -21.20
N VAL A 520 -8.61 12.51 -20.29
CA VAL A 520 -7.22 12.09 -20.00
C VAL A 520 -7.07 11.85 -18.50
N THR A 521 -6.60 10.66 -18.14
CA THR A 521 -6.26 10.34 -16.76
C THR A 521 -5.11 11.21 -16.27
N ASP A 522 -5.31 11.85 -15.13
CA ASP A 522 -4.38 12.78 -14.52
C ASP A 522 -4.39 12.60 -13.00
N ASP A 523 -3.43 11.83 -12.49
CA ASP A 523 -3.34 11.54 -11.06
C ASP A 523 -2.95 12.77 -10.21
N LYS A 524 -2.61 13.91 -10.83
CA LYS A 524 -2.37 15.20 -10.15
C LYS A 524 -3.66 15.97 -9.89
N VAL A 525 -4.76 15.57 -10.54
CA VAL A 525 -6.09 16.15 -10.37
C VAL A 525 -6.88 15.21 -9.46
N ASN A 526 -7.53 15.73 -8.42
CA ASN A 526 -8.39 14.93 -7.52
C ASN A 526 -9.88 15.07 -7.90
N GLU A 527 -10.15 15.39 -9.16
CA GLU A 527 -11.48 15.66 -9.69
C GLU A 527 -11.73 14.80 -10.93
N LEU A 528 -12.94 14.25 -11.01
CA LEU A 528 -13.42 13.49 -12.16
C LEU A 528 -14.28 14.41 -13.03
N SER A 529 -14.06 14.36 -14.35
CA SER A 529 -14.94 15.01 -15.33
C SER A 529 -16.39 14.61 -15.08
N ASN A 530 -17.32 15.57 -15.22
CA ASN A 530 -18.76 15.33 -15.08
C ASN A 530 -19.26 14.15 -15.95
N ASP A 531 -18.59 13.83 -17.05
CA ASP A 531 -18.96 12.71 -17.91
C ASP A 531 -18.73 11.32 -17.26
N LEU A 532 -17.84 11.24 -16.26
CA LEU A 532 -17.49 9.99 -15.56
C LEU A 532 -17.77 10.04 -14.06
N LYS A 533 -18.00 11.22 -13.49
CA LYS A 533 -18.16 11.47 -12.06
C LYS A 533 -19.17 10.52 -11.39
N ASP A 534 -20.39 10.48 -11.93
CA ASP A 534 -21.50 9.71 -11.34
C ASP A 534 -21.22 8.20 -11.26
N SER A 535 -20.48 7.64 -12.22
CA SER A 535 -20.17 6.19 -12.26
C SER A 535 -18.78 5.84 -11.72
N CYS A 536 -17.84 6.79 -11.63
CA CYS A 536 -16.44 6.52 -11.26
C CYS A 536 -16.03 7.02 -9.87
N ASP A 537 -16.74 7.95 -9.23
CA ASP A 537 -16.38 8.56 -7.93
C ASP A 537 -16.12 7.53 -6.82
N ASN A 538 -16.84 6.40 -6.84
CA ASN A 538 -16.73 5.31 -5.84
C ASN A 538 -16.07 4.03 -6.37
N SER A 539 -15.43 4.08 -7.55
CA SER A 539 -14.83 2.91 -8.21
C SER A 539 -13.39 2.63 -7.75
N GLY A 540 -12.66 3.66 -7.31
CA GLY A 540 -11.21 3.59 -7.06
C GLY A 540 -10.38 3.26 -8.32
N ILE A 541 -10.94 3.47 -9.52
CA ILE A 541 -10.24 3.20 -10.78
C ILE A 541 -9.30 4.35 -11.15
N PHE A 542 -9.77 5.59 -11.05
CA PHE A 542 -9.00 6.77 -11.42
C PHE A 542 -8.84 7.67 -10.20
N LYS A 543 -7.64 8.24 -10.00
CA LYS A 543 -7.42 9.30 -9.00
C LYS A 543 -7.95 10.65 -9.50
N GLY A 544 -7.82 10.90 -10.81
CA GLY A 544 -8.46 12.01 -11.51
C GLY A 544 -8.53 11.81 -13.02
N ILE A 545 -9.50 12.46 -13.64
CA ILE A 545 -9.66 12.53 -15.10
C ILE A 545 -10.05 13.95 -15.46
N ARG A 546 -9.20 14.59 -16.26
CA ARG A 546 -9.52 15.90 -16.84
C ARG A 546 -10.11 15.74 -18.23
N LYS A 547 -10.91 16.74 -18.63
CA LYS A 547 -11.46 16.86 -19.99
C LYS A 547 -10.70 17.95 -20.74
N ASP A 548 -9.94 17.56 -21.76
CA ASP A 548 -9.24 18.49 -22.64
C ASP A 548 -10.13 18.80 -23.87
N GLN A 549 -10.56 20.05 -24.01
CA GLN A 549 -11.40 20.50 -25.12
C GLN A 549 -10.56 21.21 -26.18
N TRP A 550 -10.48 20.61 -27.36
CA TRP A 550 -9.70 21.09 -28.49
C TRP A 550 -10.59 21.63 -29.59
N SER A 551 -10.26 22.80 -30.14
CA SER A 551 -10.85 23.32 -31.36
C SER A 551 -9.87 23.16 -32.51
N CYS A 552 -10.16 22.27 -33.46
CA CYS A 552 -9.30 21.95 -34.59
C CYS A 552 -9.77 22.65 -35.86
N LYS A 553 -8.88 23.41 -36.50
CA LYS A 553 -9.15 24.19 -37.72
C LYS A 553 -7.93 24.22 -38.63
N TYR A 554 -8.16 24.48 -39.91
CA TYR A 554 -7.07 24.65 -40.88
C TYR A 554 -6.50 26.07 -40.82
N LEU A 555 -5.23 26.21 -40.42
CA LEU A 555 -4.45 27.44 -40.48
C LEU A 555 -3.26 27.22 -41.39
N CYS A 556 -3.04 28.09 -42.39
CA CYS A 556 -1.99 27.89 -43.39
C CYS A 556 -2.03 26.47 -44.04
N ASN A 557 -3.24 25.96 -44.30
CA ASN A 557 -3.48 24.59 -44.81
C ASN A 557 -2.98 23.45 -43.90
N LEU A 558 -2.52 23.74 -42.69
CA LEU A 558 -2.17 22.78 -41.65
C LEU A 558 -3.34 22.64 -40.68
N ASP A 559 -3.64 21.41 -40.27
CA ASP A 559 -4.70 21.15 -39.31
C ASP A 559 -4.19 21.31 -37.87
N VAL A 560 -4.57 22.43 -37.26
CA VAL A 560 -4.09 22.90 -35.95
C VAL A 560 -5.22 22.80 -34.94
N CYS A 561 -4.93 22.20 -33.80
CA CYS A 561 -5.83 22.07 -32.66
C CYS A 561 -5.40 23.01 -31.53
N GLU A 562 -6.32 23.86 -31.09
CA GLU A 562 -6.12 24.83 -30.00
C GLU A 562 -6.90 24.38 -28.76
N LEU A 563 -6.25 24.34 -27.59
CA LEU A 563 -6.89 23.99 -26.32
C LEU A 563 -7.73 25.18 -25.82
N SER A 564 -8.95 24.92 -25.35
CA SER A 564 -9.81 25.97 -24.79
C SER A 564 -9.26 26.54 -23.47
N HIS A 565 -9.53 27.82 -23.21
CA HIS A 565 -8.88 28.63 -22.16
C HIS A 565 -9.20 28.26 -20.69
N ASN A 566 -10.05 27.25 -20.44
CA ASN A 566 -10.54 26.95 -19.07
C ASN A 566 -9.66 25.99 -18.27
N ASN A 567 -8.59 25.41 -18.84
CA ASN A 567 -7.68 24.52 -18.11
C ASN A 567 -6.44 25.30 -17.60
N ASN A 568 -6.37 25.53 -16.29
CA ASN A 568 -5.26 26.22 -15.59
C ASN A 568 -3.92 25.45 -15.57
N ASN A 569 -3.78 24.35 -16.33
CA ASN A 569 -2.58 23.51 -16.28
C ASN A 569 -1.47 24.07 -17.19
N LYS A 570 -0.46 24.71 -16.59
CA LYS A 570 0.68 25.33 -17.30
C LYS A 570 1.51 24.35 -18.14
N HIS A 571 1.36 23.04 -17.94
CA HIS A 571 2.14 22.01 -18.62
C HIS A 571 1.50 21.49 -19.92
N ILE A 572 0.26 21.88 -20.25
CA ILE A 572 -0.40 21.48 -21.49
C ILE A 572 -0.12 22.51 -22.58
N GLU A 573 0.32 22.02 -23.74
CA GLU A 573 0.59 22.88 -24.88
C GLU A 573 -0.72 23.44 -25.44
N LYS A 574 -0.78 24.77 -25.60
CA LYS A 574 -2.01 25.45 -26.04
C LYS A 574 -2.37 25.17 -27.50
N ARG A 575 -1.39 24.82 -28.33
CA ARG A 575 -1.54 24.57 -29.77
C ARG A 575 -0.70 23.38 -30.18
N ILE A 576 -1.32 22.39 -30.83
CA ILE A 576 -0.66 21.20 -31.37
C ILE A 576 -1.22 20.86 -32.77
N SER A 577 -0.54 20.01 -33.52
CA SER A 577 -1.08 19.48 -34.78
C SER A 577 -2.11 18.37 -34.50
N ILE A 578 -3.05 18.16 -35.42
CA ILE A 578 -3.96 17.00 -35.33
C ILE A 578 -3.19 15.66 -35.31
N ARG A 579 -2.00 15.60 -35.92
CA ARG A 579 -1.13 14.40 -35.92
C ARG A 579 -0.66 14.07 -34.51
N VAL A 580 -0.22 15.09 -33.76
CA VAL A 580 0.18 14.95 -32.35
C VAL A 580 -1.03 14.60 -31.48
N LEU A 581 -2.17 15.26 -31.66
CA LEU A 581 -3.39 14.97 -30.91
C LEU A 581 -3.84 13.50 -31.09
N PHE A 582 -3.86 13.03 -32.34
CA PHE A 582 -4.19 11.64 -32.68
C PHE A 582 -3.23 10.64 -32.03
N LYS A 583 -1.92 10.91 -32.08
CA LYS A 583 -0.88 10.07 -31.46
C LYS A 583 -1.03 10.02 -29.94
N ARG A 584 -1.14 11.17 -29.27
CA ARG A 584 -1.29 11.25 -27.81
C ARG A 584 -2.58 10.59 -27.34
N TRP A 585 -3.66 10.70 -28.11
CA TRP A 585 -4.91 9.99 -27.82
C TRP A 585 -4.70 8.47 -27.79
N LEU A 586 -3.97 7.90 -28.75
CA LEU A 586 -3.61 6.48 -28.75
C LEU A 586 -2.75 6.11 -27.54
N GLU A 587 -1.73 6.91 -27.21
CA GLU A 587 -0.90 6.69 -26.03
C GLU A 587 -1.73 6.68 -24.73
N TYR A 588 -2.65 7.64 -24.56
CA TYR A 588 -3.57 7.67 -23.41
C TYR A 588 -4.54 6.48 -23.40
N PHE A 589 -5.13 6.15 -24.55
CA PHE A 589 -6.06 5.04 -24.67
C PHE A 589 -5.43 3.72 -24.24
N PHE A 590 -4.24 3.38 -24.72
CA PHE A 590 -3.58 2.11 -24.39
C PHE A 590 -3.13 2.05 -22.92
N LYS A 591 -2.63 3.17 -22.38
CA LYS A 591 -2.26 3.27 -20.97
C LYS A 591 -3.46 3.09 -20.04
N ASP A 592 -4.57 3.75 -20.34
CA ASP A 592 -5.79 3.62 -19.55
C ASP A 592 -6.40 2.22 -19.72
N TYR A 593 -6.42 1.70 -20.95
CA TYR A 593 -6.93 0.36 -21.24
C TYR A 593 -6.14 -0.74 -20.51
N SER A 594 -4.80 -0.66 -20.47
CA SER A 594 -3.95 -1.64 -19.78
C SER A 594 -4.26 -1.67 -18.28
N LYS A 595 -4.39 -0.49 -17.64
CA LYS A 595 -4.80 -0.32 -16.25
C LYS A 595 -6.21 -0.86 -15.99
N LEU A 596 -7.17 -0.49 -16.83
CA LEU A 596 -8.57 -0.92 -16.71
C LEU A 596 -8.71 -2.42 -16.86
N LYS A 597 -8.02 -3.04 -17.84
CA LYS A 597 -8.01 -4.48 -18.04
C LYS A 597 -7.45 -5.22 -16.82
N LYS A 598 -6.36 -4.74 -16.20
CA LYS A 598 -5.80 -5.32 -14.96
C LYS A 598 -6.83 -5.25 -13.82
N LYS A 599 -7.47 -4.08 -13.63
CA LYS A 599 -8.51 -3.88 -12.60
C LYS A 599 -9.76 -4.72 -12.86
N LEU A 600 -10.19 -4.86 -14.11
CA LEU A 600 -11.35 -5.66 -14.50
C LEU A 600 -11.08 -7.17 -14.36
N ASN A 601 -9.89 -7.62 -14.72
CA ASN A 601 -9.44 -9.01 -14.52
C ASN A 601 -9.44 -9.40 -13.04
N SER A 602 -9.16 -8.48 -12.12
CA SER A 602 -9.30 -8.73 -10.68
C SER A 602 -10.75 -9.01 -10.25
N CYS A 603 -11.72 -8.60 -11.07
CA CYS A 603 -13.15 -8.78 -10.84
C CYS A 603 -13.75 -9.98 -11.57
N THR A 604 -13.12 -10.45 -12.66
CA THR A 604 -13.63 -11.53 -13.53
C THR A 604 -12.88 -12.87 -13.39
N ASN A 605 -11.63 -12.88 -12.88
CA ASN A 605 -10.80 -14.10 -12.76
C ASN A 605 -11.08 -14.96 -11.51
N ASN A 606 -12.29 -14.92 -10.95
CA ASN A 606 -12.64 -15.60 -9.70
C ASN A 606 -13.02 -17.10 -9.87
N GLY A 607 -12.30 -17.89 -10.67
CA GLY A 607 -12.51 -19.35 -10.79
C GLY A 607 -13.96 -19.79 -11.12
N GLU A 608 -14.29 -21.08 -10.95
CA GLU A 608 -15.59 -21.68 -11.29
C GLU A 608 -16.82 -21.16 -10.48
N LYS A 609 -16.67 -20.13 -9.64
CA LYS A 609 -17.79 -19.53 -8.88
C LYS A 609 -17.74 -18.00 -8.97
N SER A 610 -18.83 -17.40 -9.47
CA SER A 610 -19.07 -15.96 -9.44
C SER A 610 -19.13 -15.47 -7.99
N ILE A 611 -18.06 -14.84 -7.50
CA ILE A 611 -18.03 -14.18 -6.20
C ILE A 611 -18.43 -12.71 -6.44
N CYS A 612 -19.57 -12.30 -5.88
CA CYS A 612 -20.14 -10.96 -5.96
C CYS A 612 -19.32 -9.98 -5.08
N ILE A 613 -18.69 -8.95 -5.68
CA ILE A 613 -17.88 -7.93 -4.98
C ILE A 613 -18.43 -6.52 -5.32
N ASN A 614 -18.91 -5.75 -4.34
CA ASN A 614 -19.52 -4.42 -4.58
C ASN A 614 -18.53 -3.44 -5.22
N LYS A 615 -17.26 -3.49 -4.80
CA LYS A 615 -16.18 -2.72 -5.42
C LYS A 615 -16.00 -3.10 -6.90
N CYS A 616 -16.26 -4.34 -7.28
CA CYS A 616 -16.20 -4.79 -8.67
C CYS A 616 -17.39 -4.31 -9.51
N LYS A 617 -18.60 -4.23 -8.94
CA LYS A 617 -19.76 -3.62 -9.60
C LYS A 617 -19.46 -2.15 -9.99
N ASN A 618 -19.05 -1.33 -9.03
CA ASN A 618 -18.68 0.07 -9.29
C ASN A 618 -17.51 0.20 -10.27
N LYS A 619 -16.53 -0.71 -10.19
CA LYS A 619 -15.43 -0.77 -11.17
C LYS A 619 -15.95 -1.07 -12.58
N CYS A 620 -16.83 -2.04 -12.74
CA CYS A 620 -17.34 -2.45 -14.05
C CYS A 620 -18.23 -1.38 -14.69
N GLU A 621 -19.08 -0.72 -13.90
CA GLU A 621 -19.88 0.43 -14.37
C GLU A 621 -18.98 1.59 -14.85
N CYS A 622 -17.96 1.95 -14.06
CA CYS A 622 -17.01 2.98 -14.43
C CYS A 622 -16.21 2.64 -15.71
N VAL A 623 -15.75 1.38 -15.85
CA VAL A 623 -15.05 0.91 -17.07
C VAL A 623 -15.99 0.98 -18.28
N GLY A 624 -17.27 0.63 -18.10
CA GLY A 624 -18.32 0.72 -19.11
C GLY A 624 -18.49 2.15 -19.63
N LYS A 625 -18.67 3.12 -18.72
CA LYS A 625 -18.80 4.53 -19.09
C LYS A 625 -17.56 5.09 -19.77
N TRP A 626 -16.37 4.74 -19.28
CA TRP A 626 -15.12 5.12 -19.92
C TRP A 626 -15.04 4.58 -21.37
N ALA A 627 -15.44 3.34 -21.61
CA ALA A 627 -15.44 2.72 -22.94
C ALA A 627 -16.43 3.42 -23.90
N GLU A 628 -17.63 3.77 -23.42
CA GLU A 628 -18.63 4.54 -24.18
C GLU A 628 -18.08 5.90 -24.63
N GLU A 629 -17.48 6.66 -23.71
CA GLU A 629 -16.91 7.97 -24.03
C GLU A 629 -15.73 7.85 -25.00
N LYS A 630 -14.81 6.89 -24.77
CA LYS A 630 -13.66 6.66 -25.67
C LYS A 630 -14.08 6.28 -27.09
N MET A 631 -15.20 5.57 -27.26
CA MET A 631 -15.73 5.25 -28.58
C MET A 631 -16.19 6.52 -29.34
N LYS A 632 -16.82 7.47 -28.64
CA LYS A 632 -17.23 8.78 -29.21
C LYS A 632 -16.02 9.65 -29.54
N GLU A 633 -15.03 9.69 -28.63
CA GLU A 633 -13.78 10.42 -28.83
C GLU A 633 -13.04 9.91 -30.08
N TRP A 634 -12.87 8.58 -30.18
CA TRP A 634 -12.14 7.96 -31.29
C TRP A 634 -12.77 8.27 -32.64
N ALA A 635 -14.10 8.18 -32.75
CA ALA A 635 -14.81 8.49 -33.99
C ALA A 635 -14.50 9.92 -34.49
N ASN A 636 -14.45 10.89 -33.59
CA ASN A 636 -14.18 12.29 -33.93
C ASN A 636 -12.70 12.53 -34.26
N VAL A 637 -11.79 12.06 -33.41
CA VAL A 637 -10.33 12.20 -33.58
C VAL A 637 -9.85 11.51 -34.85
N ARG A 638 -10.30 10.27 -35.09
CA ARG A 638 -9.98 9.48 -36.27
C ARG A 638 -10.46 10.15 -37.55
N LYS A 639 -11.73 10.56 -37.58
CA LYS A 639 -12.31 11.24 -38.76
C LYS A 639 -11.55 12.52 -39.11
N ARG A 640 -11.23 13.35 -38.10
CA ARG A 640 -10.50 14.60 -38.34
C ARG A 640 -9.07 14.33 -38.83
N TYR A 641 -8.36 13.40 -38.20
CA TYR A 641 -7.01 13.03 -38.62
C TYR A 641 -6.93 12.56 -40.07
N PHE A 642 -7.82 11.67 -40.51
CA PHE A 642 -7.79 11.17 -41.89
C PHE A 642 -8.34 12.16 -42.92
N SER A 643 -9.11 13.18 -42.51
CA SER A 643 -9.63 14.21 -43.42
C SER A 643 -8.55 15.02 -44.16
N GLN A 644 -7.31 15.02 -43.65
CA GLN A 644 -6.17 15.71 -44.27
C GLN A 644 -5.45 14.86 -45.32
N TYR A 645 -5.80 13.57 -45.47
CA TYR A 645 -5.17 12.63 -46.38
C TYR A 645 -6.19 12.05 -47.37
N ASN A 646 -5.73 11.60 -48.54
CA ASN A 646 -6.57 10.93 -49.54
C ASN A 646 -6.31 9.42 -49.52
N VAL A 647 -6.77 8.74 -48.47
CA VAL A 647 -6.51 7.31 -48.22
C VAL A 647 -7.81 6.51 -48.10
N GLY A 648 -7.78 5.24 -48.52
CA GLY A 648 -8.93 4.33 -48.39
C GLY A 648 -9.03 3.69 -47.01
N VAL A 649 -10.20 3.12 -46.66
CA VAL A 649 -10.44 2.48 -45.35
C VAL A 649 -9.38 1.43 -44.96
N PRO A 650 -8.92 0.52 -45.85
CA PRO A 650 -7.85 -0.43 -45.50
C PRO A 650 -6.54 0.25 -45.09
N GLU A 651 -6.21 1.37 -45.72
CA GLU A 651 -5.00 2.14 -45.43
C GLU A 651 -5.13 2.94 -44.12
N GLU A 652 -6.34 3.38 -43.77
CA GLU A 652 -6.62 3.97 -42.44
C GLU A 652 -6.34 2.97 -41.32
N VAL A 653 -6.84 1.74 -41.46
CA VAL A 653 -6.65 0.67 -40.46
C VAL A 653 -5.17 0.35 -40.28
N TYR A 654 -4.45 0.15 -41.38
CA TYR A 654 -3.00 -0.08 -41.36
C TYR A 654 -2.24 1.10 -40.73
N THR A 655 -2.69 2.34 -40.99
CA THR A 655 -2.07 3.53 -40.41
C THR A 655 -2.22 3.59 -38.90
N VAL A 656 -3.41 3.28 -38.36
CA VAL A 656 -3.62 3.21 -36.91
C VAL A 656 -2.66 2.19 -36.29
N GLU A 657 -2.59 0.99 -36.86
CA GLU A 657 -1.72 -0.09 -36.40
C GLU A 657 -0.24 0.28 -36.46
N SER A 658 0.22 0.88 -37.57
CA SER A 658 1.59 1.36 -37.73
C SER A 658 1.95 2.43 -36.68
N ILE A 659 1.04 3.37 -36.42
CA ILE A 659 1.24 4.40 -35.40
C ILE A 659 1.30 3.75 -34.02
N VAL A 660 0.40 2.81 -33.69
CA VAL A 660 0.44 2.11 -32.40
C VAL A 660 1.77 1.35 -32.23
N ASN A 661 2.16 0.52 -33.19
CA ASN A 661 3.41 -0.26 -33.16
C ASN A 661 4.66 0.62 -33.02
N GLY A 662 4.70 1.75 -33.74
CA GLY A 662 5.84 2.66 -33.71
C GLY A 662 5.80 3.65 -32.56
N ASN A 663 4.63 3.87 -31.94
CA ASN A 663 4.46 5.00 -31.03
C ASN A 663 3.83 4.78 -29.66
N VAL A 664 3.12 3.68 -29.41
CA VAL A 664 2.63 3.41 -28.07
C VAL A 664 3.70 2.62 -27.30
N ASP A 665 3.74 2.74 -25.97
CA ASP A 665 4.68 1.95 -25.17
C ASP A 665 4.45 0.45 -25.38
N SER A 666 5.54 -0.29 -25.62
CA SER A 666 5.48 -1.72 -25.86
C SER A 666 4.89 -2.50 -24.68
N SER A 667 5.05 -2.03 -23.43
CA SER A 667 4.45 -2.66 -22.26
C SER A 667 2.94 -2.43 -22.24
N ASP A 668 2.47 -1.21 -22.51
CA ASP A 668 1.04 -0.88 -22.62
C ASP A 668 0.34 -1.68 -23.72
N ILE A 669 0.96 -1.80 -24.91
CA ILE A 669 0.45 -2.64 -26.00
C ILE A 669 0.34 -4.09 -25.51
N LYS A 670 1.42 -4.64 -24.96
CA LYS A 670 1.46 -6.04 -24.52
C LYS A 670 0.48 -6.33 -23.39
N ASN A 671 0.26 -5.38 -22.48
CA ASN A 671 -0.70 -5.49 -21.39
C ASN A 671 -2.14 -5.39 -21.90
N ALA A 672 -2.39 -4.59 -22.95
CA ALA A 672 -3.69 -4.54 -23.62
C ALA A 672 -4.05 -5.83 -24.36
N LEU A 673 -3.07 -6.51 -24.96
CA LEU A 673 -3.23 -7.77 -25.71
C LEU A 673 -3.40 -9.01 -24.81
N ASN A 674 -3.93 -10.10 -25.38
CA ASN A 674 -3.97 -11.40 -24.70
C ASN A 674 -2.66 -12.18 -24.88
N LYS A 675 -2.42 -13.18 -24.03
CA LYS A 675 -1.16 -13.94 -24.04
C LYS A 675 -0.99 -14.68 -25.38
N GLY A 676 0.10 -14.39 -26.09
CA GLY A 676 0.43 -15.00 -27.39
C GLY A 676 -0.22 -14.32 -28.60
N GLU A 677 -0.95 -13.24 -28.38
CA GLU A 677 -1.54 -12.39 -29.41
C GLU A 677 -0.55 -11.32 -29.87
N THR A 678 -0.65 -10.92 -31.14
CA THR A 678 0.09 -9.78 -31.73
C THR A 678 -0.92 -8.81 -32.36
N LEU A 679 -0.53 -7.55 -32.57
CA LEU A 679 -1.39 -6.55 -33.21
C LEU A 679 -1.87 -7.03 -34.59
N ASP A 680 -0.96 -7.58 -35.39
CA ASP A 680 -1.27 -8.13 -36.71
C ASP A 680 -2.35 -9.23 -36.69
N LYS A 681 -2.41 -10.03 -35.61
CA LYS A 681 -3.38 -11.14 -35.46
C LYS A 681 -4.72 -10.70 -34.87
N LEU A 682 -4.80 -9.47 -34.34
CA LEU A 682 -6.02 -8.95 -33.73
C LEU A 682 -7.16 -8.80 -34.75
N GLN A 683 -6.79 -8.59 -36.02
CA GLN A 683 -7.68 -8.43 -37.17
C GLN A 683 -8.50 -9.70 -37.50
N GLU A 684 -8.16 -10.86 -36.92
CA GLU A 684 -8.79 -12.17 -37.17
C GLU A 684 -9.77 -12.64 -36.06
N SER A 685 -10.12 -11.78 -35.08
CA SER A 685 -10.76 -12.19 -33.81
C SER A 685 -12.28 -11.89 -33.67
N ASP A 686 -12.94 -12.54 -32.69
CA ASP A 686 -14.38 -12.45 -32.29
C ASP A 686 -14.93 -11.04 -31.95
N GLY A 687 -14.15 -9.96 -32.15
CA GLY A 687 -14.51 -8.57 -31.80
C GLY A 687 -15.23 -7.77 -32.89
N CYS A 688 -15.61 -8.40 -34.01
CA CYS A 688 -16.33 -7.76 -35.10
C CYS A 688 -17.81 -7.52 -34.75
N ILE A 689 -18.32 -6.30 -35.00
CA ILE A 689 -19.72 -5.91 -34.74
C ILE A 689 -20.72 -6.78 -35.53
N LYS A 690 -20.28 -7.39 -36.64
CA LYS A 690 -21.05 -8.36 -37.42
C LYS A 690 -20.33 -9.71 -37.41
N PRO A 691 -21.03 -10.82 -37.13
CA PRO A 691 -20.47 -12.16 -37.29
C PRO A 691 -19.97 -12.33 -38.73
N LEU A 692 -18.73 -12.78 -38.90
CA LEU A 692 -18.17 -13.13 -40.20
C LEU A 692 -18.95 -14.32 -40.76
N LYS A 693 -19.45 -14.21 -42.00
CA LYS A 693 -20.24 -15.28 -42.64
C LYS A 693 -19.32 -16.33 -43.27
N SER A 694 -18.03 -16.02 -43.47
CA SER A 694 -17.02 -16.95 -43.99
C SER A 694 -15.60 -16.69 -43.44
N LYS A 695 -14.71 -17.68 -43.53
CA LYS A 695 -13.26 -17.56 -43.23
C LYS A 695 -12.49 -16.64 -44.20
N LYS A 696 -13.13 -16.15 -45.28
CA LYS A 696 -12.57 -15.17 -46.23
C LYS A 696 -13.09 -13.76 -46.01
N ASP A 697 -14.02 -13.55 -45.07
CA ASP A 697 -14.56 -12.23 -44.77
C ASP A 697 -13.59 -11.50 -43.83
N THR A 698 -12.96 -10.43 -44.31
CA THR A 698 -12.17 -9.53 -43.46
C THR A 698 -13.11 -8.66 -42.60
N CYS A 699 -12.71 -8.32 -41.37
CA CYS A 699 -13.43 -7.36 -40.52
C CYS A 699 -13.29 -5.94 -41.13
N VAL A 700 -14.00 -5.65 -42.22
CA VAL A 700 -13.62 -4.64 -43.23
C VAL A 700 -13.39 -3.21 -42.69
N ASN A 701 -13.89 -2.86 -41.50
CA ASN A 701 -13.92 -1.45 -41.05
C ASN A 701 -13.41 -1.16 -39.62
N ASN A 702 -12.96 -2.14 -38.83
CA ASN A 702 -12.58 -1.89 -37.43
C ASN A 702 -11.05 -1.95 -37.25
N ASP A 703 -10.43 -0.83 -36.88
CA ASP A 703 -9.05 -0.80 -36.44
C ASP A 703 -8.85 -1.38 -35.02
N VAL A 704 -7.59 -1.48 -34.59
CA VAL A 704 -7.17 -2.02 -33.29
C VAL A 704 -7.93 -1.41 -32.10
N VAL A 705 -8.24 -0.11 -32.13
CA VAL A 705 -8.92 0.59 -31.03
C VAL A 705 -10.35 0.11 -30.90
N TYR A 706 -11.09 0.05 -32.02
CA TYR A 706 -12.45 -0.47 -32.01
C TYR A 706 -12.51 -1.93 -31.52
N ILE A 707 -11.56 -2.76 -31.92
CA ILE A 707 -11.50 -4.16 -31.48
C ILE A 707 -11.27 -4.25 -29.97
N LEU A 708 -10.35 -3.46 -29.42
CA LEU A 708 -10.07 -3.44 -27.99
C LEU A 708 -11.27 -2.93 -27.17
N ILE A 709 -11.92 -1.84 -27.59
CA ILE A 709 -13.13 -1.32 -26.93
C ILE A 709 -14.24 -2.38 -26.92
N ASN A 710 -14.49 -3.04 -28.05
CA ASN A 710 -15.53 -4.10 -28.14
C ASN A 710 -15.22 -5.28 -27.21
N ARG A 711 -13.95 -5.68 -27.09
CA ARG A 711 -13.53 -6.73 -26.15
C ARG A 711 -13.76 -6.32 -24.71
N LEU A 712 -13.42 -5.08 -24.36
CA LEU A 712 -13.66 -4.55 -23.02
C LEU A 712 -15.15 -4.52 -22.70
N GLN A 713 -16.00 -4.07 -23.64
CA GLN A 713 -17.46 -4.10 -23.50
C GLN A 713 -18.00 -5.52 -23.29
N LYS A 714 -17.45 -6.54 -23.97
CA LYS A 714 -17.81 -7.94 -23.73
C LYS A 714 -17.44 -8.38 -22.30
N GLN A 715 -16.24 -8.03 -21.83
CA GLN A 715 -15.80 -8.32 -20.46
C GLN A 715 -16.64 -7.58 -19.40
N ILE A 716 -17.07 -6.34 -19.69
CA ILE A 716 -17.99 -5.59 -18.84
C ILE A 716 -19.33 -6.31 -18.77
N GLY A 717 -19.90 -6.75 -19.89
CA GLY A 717 -21.16 -7.49 -19.89
C GLY A 717 -21.10 -8.81 -19.10
N ASP A 718 -19.94 -9.48 -19.10
CA ASP A 718 -19.70 -10.65 -18.25
C ASP A 718 -19.54 -10.25 -16.78
N CYS A 719 -18.84 -9.14 -16.48
CA CYS A 719 -18.71 -8.62 -15.13
C CYS A 719 -20.06 -8.19 -14.53
N GLU A 720 -20.86 -7.40 -15.26
CA GLU A 720 -22.18 -6.96 -14.81
C GLU A 720 -23.09 -8.15 -14.49
N LYS A 721 -23.07 -9.20 -15.31
CA LYS A 721 -23.80 -10.46 -15.03
C LYS A 721 -23.29 -11.18 -13.79
N GLN A 722 -21.99 -11.17 -13.53
CA GLN A 722 -21.38 -11.82 -12.37
C GLN A 722 -21.73 -11.12 -11.05
N HIS A 723 -22.01 -9.81 -11.10
CA HIS A 723 -22.29 -8.94 -9.94
C HIS A 723 -23.70 -8.34 -9.97
N ASP A 724 -24.66 -8.94 -10.68
CA ASP A 724 -26.05 -8.50 -10.76
C ASP A 724 -26.86 -8.89 -9.50
N ASP A 725 -27.52 -7.89 -8.90
CA ASP A 725 -28.33 -7.98 -7.67
C ASP A 725 -29.49 -8.99 -7.80
N ARG A 726 -29.91 -9.32 -9.03
CA ARG A 726 -31.04 -10.23 -9.32
C ARG A 726 -30.80 -11.70 -8.94
N THR A 727 -29.58 -12.06 -8.52
CA THR A 727 -29.24 -13.43 -8.08
C THR A 727 -29.27 -13.65 -6.55
N ASN A 728 -29.84 -12.72 -5.76
CA ASN A 728 -30.07 -12.86 -4.31
C ASN A 728 -28.80 -13.02 -3.44
N GLN A 729 -27.66 -12.48 -3.88
CA GLN A 729 -26.48 -12.29 -3.03
C GLN A 729 -26.10 -10.81 -3.03
N ASN A 730 -26.39 -10.09 -1.95
CA ASN A 730 -25.79 -8.77 -1.73
C ASN A 730 -24.27 -8.95 -1.64
N CYS A 731 -23.52 -8.36 -2.58
CA CYS A 731 -22.06 -8.40 -2.57
C CYS A 731 -21.53 -7.60 -1.37
N CYS A 732 -20.71 -8.18 -0.48
CA CYS A 732 -20.00 -7.37 0.51
C CYS A 732 -18.68 -7.98 0.99
N ASP A 733 -18.03 -8.71 0.08
CA ASP A 733 -16.59 -8.91 0.13
C ASP A 733 -15.90 -7.61 -0.32
N GLU A 734 -14.95 -7.12 0.48
CA GLU A 734 -13.86 -6.29 -0.03
C GLU A 734 -12.85 -7.22 -0.71
N LEU A 735 -12.23 -6.76 -1.80
CA LEU A 735 -11.07 -7.44 -2.36
C LEU A 735 -10.08 -7.69 -1.20
N PRO A 736 -9.54 -8.90 -0.99
CA PRO A 736 -8.37 -9.04 -0.15
C PRO A 736 -7.35 -8.01 -0.66
N GLU A 737 -6.74 -7.23 0.24
CA GLU A 737 -5.63 -6.34 -0.14
C GLU A 737 -4.65 -7.18 -0.94
N ASN A 738 -4.64 -6.97 -2.27
CA ASN A 738 -3.52 -7.48 -3.02
C ASN A 738 -2.36 -6.67 -2.50
N ILE A 739 -1.32 -7.37 -2.09
CA ILE A 739 -0.01 -6.79 -1.73
C ILE A 739 0.58 -6.00 -2.92
N GLU A 740 -0.08 -5.99 -4.08
CA GLU A 740 0.23 -5.25 -5.31
C GLU A 740 -0.59 -3.95 -5.50
N ASP A 741 -1.49 -3.57 -4.58
CA ASP A 741 -2.43 -2.45 -4.80
C ASP A 741 -1.81 -1.03 -4.72
N ASP A 742 -0.48 -0.91 -4.64
CA ASP A 742 0.27 0.34 -4.89
C ASP A 742 1.48 0.13 -5.85
N GLU A 743 1.42 -0.88 -6.73
CA GLU A 743 2.38 -1.02 -7.84
C GLU A 743 1.87 -0.28 -9.09
N ASP A 744 2.02 1.04 -9.11
CA ASP A 744 2.29 1.76 -10.37
C ASP A 744 3.83 1.91 -10.47
N GLU A 745 4.51 0.83 -10.88
CA GLU A 745 5.67 0.83 -11.80
C GLU A 745 6.13 -0.61 -12.07
N GLU A 746 6.30 -0.95 -13.35
CA GLU A 746 6.41 -2.30 -13.89
C GLU A 746 7.76 -2.99 -13.60
N GLU A 747 7.71 -4.29 -13.24
CA GLU A 747 8.86 -5.20 -13.22
C GLU A 747 9.38 -5.52 -14.64
N GLU A 748 10.68 -5.31 -14.90
CA GLU A 748 11.45 -6.16 -15.81
C GLU A 748 12.32 -7.14 -15.01
N GLY A 749 11.90 -8.41 -14.96
CA GLY A 749 12.65 -9.46 -14.29
C GLY A 749 12.00 -10.84 -14.40
N LYS A 750 11.74 -11.33 -15.62
CA LYS A 750 11.13 -12.66 -15.85
C LYS A 750 11.94 -13.80 -15.18
N LYS A 751 11.32 -14.47 -14.20
CA LYS A 751 11.40 -15.94 -14.06
C LYS A 751 10.00 -16.55 -14.23
N LYS A 752 9.90 -17.47 -15.21
CA LYS A 752 8.69 -18.16 -15.68
C LYS A 752 7.86 -18.78 -14.54
N LYS A 753 6.55 -18.50 -14.49
CA LYS A 753 5.54 -19.32 -13.78
C LYS A 753 4.74 -20.14 -14.81
N ASN A 754 4.84 -21.47 -14.73
CA ASN A 754 4.04 -22.45 -15.50
C ASN A 754 3.17 -23.28 -14.53
N ALA A 755 1.99 -23.68 -15.00
CA ALA A 755 1.12 -24.81 -14.59
C ALA A 755 0.69 -25.03 -13.12
N LYS A 756 1.38 -24.51 -12.08
CA LYS A 756 1.01 -24.73 -10.67
C LYS A 756 -0.26 -24.02 -10.20
N GLN A 757 -0.75 -22.99 -10.89
CA GLN A 757 -1.87 -22.18 -10.37
C GLN A 757 -3.24 -22.88 -10.39
N LEU A 758 -3.44 -23.90 -11.24
CA LEU A 758 -4.68 -24.70 -11.27
C LEU A 758 -4.73 -25.77 -10.17
N GLU A 759 -3.57 -26.29 -9.72
CA GLU A 759 -3.49 -27.18 -8.55
C GLU A 759 -3.61 -26.38 -7.25
N VAL A 760 -2.99 -25.19 -7.17
CA VAL A 760 -2.99 -24.34 -5.96
C VAL A 760 -4.38 -23.84 -5.56
N THR A 761 -5.32 -23.64 -6.49
CA THR A 761 -6.70 -23.23 -6.17
C THR A 761 -7.56 -24.37 -5.62
N ASN A 762 -7.38 -25.58 -6.11
CA ASN A 762 -8.01 -26.77 -5.55
C ASN A 762 -7.41 -27.12 -4.18
N GLU A 763 -6.08 -27.04 -4.04
CA GLU A 763 -5.38 -27.23 -2.77
C GLU A 763 -5.81 -26.18 -1.72
N LYS A 764 -5.97 -24.90 -2.07
CA LYS A 764 -6.43 -23.86 -1.12
C LYS A 764 -7.87 -24.07 -0.66
N LYS A 765 -8.77 -24.55 -1.54
CA LYS A 765 -10.16 -24.86 -1.20
C LYS A 765 -10.25 -26.11 -0.34
N GLU A 766 -9.51 -27.15 -0.68
CA GLU A 766 -9.36 -28.34 0.16
C GLU A 766 -8.76 -27.97 1.53
N LEU A 767 -7.78 -27.06 1.57
CA LEU A 767 -7.18 -26.59 2.81
C LEU A 767 -8.17 -25.81 3.72
N ASP A 768 -9.00 -24.92 3.17
CA ASP A 768 -10.02 -24.21 3.97
C ASP A 768 -11.15 -25.14 4.43
N ASP A 769 -11.61 -26.05 3.57
CA ASP A 769 -12.61 -27.06 3.94
C ASP A 769 -12.04 -28.03 4.99
N ASN A 770 -10.75 -28.40 4.90
CA ASN A 770 -10.08 -29.24 5.90
C ASN A 770 -9.96 -28.51 7.23
N LYS A 771 -9.52 -27.25 7.25
CA LYS A 771 -9.48 -26.42 8.47
C LYS A 771 -10.86 -26.25 9.11
N PHE A 772 -11.90 -26.05 8.29
CA PHE A 772 -13.28 -25.97 8.79
C PHE A 772 -13.76 -27.30 9.38
N LEU A 773 -13.46 -28.42 8.72
CA LEU A 773 -13.80 -29.75 9.21
C LEU A 773 -13.05 -30.09 10.51
N ASP A 774 -11.80 -29.67 10.65
CA ASP A 774 -11.02 -29.83 11.89
C ASP A 774 -11.62 -29.04 13.04
N LEU A 775 -11.98 -27.76 12.82
CA LEU A 775 -12.73 -26.98 13.80
C LEU A 775 -14.04 -27.68 14.22
N CYS A 776 -14.77 -28.26 13.26
CA CYS A 776 -16.00 -28.98 13.54
C CYS A 776 -15.78 -30.30 14.32
N LYS A 777 -14.57 -30.86 14.35
CA LYS A 777 -14.22 -31.99 15.24
C LYS A 777 -14.09 -31.51 16.68
N GLU A 778 -13.42 -30.39 16.91
CA GLU A 778 -13.31 -29.79 18.25
C GLU A 778 -14.68 -29.41 18.81
N VAL A 779 -15.52 -28.74 18.00
CA VAL A 779 -16.89 -28.37 18.36
C VAL A 779 -17.73 -29.59 18.75
N LYS A 780 -17.52 -30.75 18.11
CA LYS A 780 -18.22 -31.99 18.45
C LYS A 780 -17.92 -32.40 19.90
N GLU A 781 -16.66 -32.36 20.32
CA GLU A 781 -16.28 -32.67 21.70
C GLU A 781 -16.82 -31.61 22.67
N TYR A 782 -16.76 -30.32 22.32
CA TYR A 782 -17.33 -29.25 23.17
C TYR A 782 -18.81 -29.46 23.49
N ILE A 783 -19.62 -29.81 22.49
CA ILE A 783 -21.05 -30.06 22.66
C ILE A 783 -21.29 -31.36 23.44
N LYS A 784 -20.50 -32.40 23.16
CA LYS A 784 -20.56 -33.68 23.87
C LYS A 784 -20.27 -33.48 25.36
N ASP A 785 -19.18 -32.81 25.71
CA ASP A 785 -18.80 -32.47 27.09
C ASP A 785 -19.90 -31.68 27.81
N ASN A 786 -20.49 -30.70 27.13
CA ASN A 786 -21.60 -29.92 27.68
C ASN A 786 -22.84 -30.80 27.96
N ASN A 787 -23.13 -31.76 27.08
CA ASN A 787 -24.29 -32.64 27.20
C ASN A 787 -24.09 -33.73 28.28
N THR A 788 -22.87 -34.26 28.42
CA THR A 788 -22.52 -35.31 29.41
C THR A 788 -22.32 -34.76 30.82
N GLN A 789 -22.03 -33.46 30.97
CA GLN A 789 -21.90 -32.82 32.27
C GLN A 789 -23.21 -32.96 33.09
N GLN A 790 -23.14 -33.68 34.21
CA GLN A 790 -24.30 -33.92 35.09
C GLN A 790 -24.66 -32.68 35.91
N ASN A 791 -23.67 -31.88 36.33
CA ASN A 791 -23.90 -30.68 37.10
C ASN A 791 -24.41 -29.55 36.21
N THR A 792 -25.69 -29.18 36.37
CA THR A 792 -26.36 -28.11 35.63
C THR A 792 -25.76 -26.72 35.83
N LYS A 793 -24.95 -26.51 36.88
CA LYS A 793 -24.21 -25.27 37.13
C LYS A 793 -22.91 -25.18 36.33
N LEU A 794 -22.40 -26.31 35.84
CA LEU A 794 -21.13 -26.41 35.10
C LEU A 794 -21.30 -26.54 33.59
N LYS A 795 -22.54 -26.51 33.08
CA LYS A 795 -22.86 -26.58 31.65
C LYS A 795 -23.80 -25.46 31.21
N CYS A 796 -23.86 -25.23 29.91
CA CYS A 796 -24.91 -24.44 29.29
C CYS A 796 -26.19 -25.27 29.18
N ASN A 797 -27.26 -24.77 29.79
CA ASN A 797 -28.54 -25.47 29.92
C ASN A 797 -29.40 -25.35 28.65
N LYS A 798 -30.37 -26.27 28.49
CA LYS A 798 -31.35 -26.26 27.40
C LYS A 798 -32.10 -24.92 27.36
N LYS A 799 -32.39 -24.43 26.14
CA LYS A 799 -33.08 -23.15 25.96
C LYS A 799 -34.57 -23.30 26.23
N GLY A 800 -35.10 -22.49 27.13
CA GLY A 800 -36.52 -22.39 27.44
C GLY A 800 -37.16 -21.13 26.87
N ASP A 801 -38.46 -20.99 27.05
CA ASP A 801 -39.15 -19.72 26.87
C ASP A 801 -38.91 -18.82 28.09
N GLY A 802 -38.89 -17.51 27.89
CA GLY A 802 -38.66 -16.55 28.95
C GLY A 802 -39.22 -15.18 28.59
N ASN A 803 -39.40 -14.35 29.60
CA ASN A 803 -39.94 -13.00 29.42
C ASN A 803 -38.83 -11.98 29.13
N TRP A 804 -39.13 -10.91 28.41
CA TRP A 804 -38.24 -9.76 28.27
C TRP A 804 -38.05 -9.04 29.61
N ASN A 805 -36.86 -8.47 29.86
CA ASN A 805 -36.56 -7.83 31.15
C ASN A 805 -35.96 -6.43 30.96
N GLY A 806 -36.62 -5.40 31.47
CA GLY A 806 -36.16 -4.01 31.46
C GLY A 806 -35.69 -3.47 32.82
N SER A 807 -35.42 -4.36 33.80
CA SER A 807 -34.98 -3.96 35.14
C SER A 807 -33.55 -3.41 35.12
N THR A 808 -33.32 -2.32 35.87
CA THR A 808 -31.98 -1.72 36.09
C THR A 808 -31.03 -2.61 36.91
N THR A 809 -31.51 -3.76 37.39
CA THR A 809 -30.67 -4.81 38.01
C THR A 809 -30.02 -5.73 36.98
N GLN A 810 -30.46 -5.67 35.72
CA GLN A 810 -29.98 -6.51 34.61
C GLN A 810 -29.40 -5.68 33.46
N ILE A 811 -29.83 -4.42 33.33
CA ILE A 811 -29.37 -3.46 32.33
C ILE A 811 -28.66 -2.32 33.05
N ASP A 812 -27.54 -1.86 32.48
CA ASP A 812 -26.79 -0.74 33.04
C ASP A 812 -27.66 0.54 33.09
N ARG A 813 -27.48 1.35 34.14
CA ARG A 813 -28.33 2.53 34.40
C ARG A 813 -28.28 3.54 33.26
N ASN A 814 -27.16 3.60 32.54
CA ASN A 814 -26.98 4.47 31.37
C ASN A 814 -27.82 4.03 30.15
N HIS A 815 -28.37 2.81 30.17
CA HIS A 815 -29.19 2.25 29.10
C HIS A 815 -30.64 2.01 29.53
N THR A 816 -31.13 2.76 30.54
CA THR A 816 -32.53 2.72 31.00
C THR A 816 -33.50 2.86 29.82
N GLY A 817 -34.52 1.99 29.78
CA GLY A 817 -35.52 1.91 28.70
C GLY A 817 -35.31 0.74 27.73
N ALA A 818 -34.10 0.17 27.66
CA ALA A 818 -33.85 -1.06 26.92
C ALA A 818 -34.54 -2.26 27.59
N HIS A 819 -34.87 -3.30 26.82
CA HIS A 819 -35.35 -4.58 27.35
C HIS A 819 -34.45 -5.71 26.85
N MET A 820 -33.92 -6.52 27.77
CA MET A 820 -33.00 -7.60 27.44
C MET A 820 -33.76 -8.83 26.93
N PRO A 821 -33.37 -9.38 25.75
CA PRO A 821 -34.00 -10.57 25.19
C PRO A 821 -33.84 -11.80 26.10
N PRO A 822 -34.84 -12.70 26.16
CA PRO A 822 -34.71 -13.98 26.84
C PRO A 822 -33.51 -14.81 26.38
N ARG A 823 -33.18 -14.74 25.08
CA ARG A 823 -32.00 -15.36 24.47
C ARG A 823 -30.71 -14.81 25.09
N ARG A 824 -30.53 -13.49 25.15
CA ARG A 824 -29.34 -12.85 25.73
C ARG A 824 -29.17 -13.19 27.22
N LYS A 825 -30.26 -13.21 28.00
CA LYS A 825 -30.22 -13.59 29.43
C LYS A 825 -29.74 -15.02 29.66
N SER A 826 -30.03 -15.90 28.72
CA SER A 826 -29.66 -17.32 28.78
C SER A 826 -28.46 -17.66 27.89
N LEU A 827 -27.71 -16.65 27.42
CA LEU A 827 -26.56 -16.82 26.53
C LEU A 827 -25.48 -17.71 27.18
N CYS A 828 -24.97 -18.69 26.44
CA CYS A 828 -23.91 -19.58 26.91
C CYS A 828 -22.58 -18.84 27.06
N ILE A 829 -22.17 -18.55 28.28
CA ILE A 829 -20.88 -17.90 28.59
C ILE A 829 -19.98 -18.75 29.49
N ARG A 830 -20.32 -20.04 29.69
CA ARG A 830 -19.71 -20.87 30.74
C ARG A 830 -18.18 -20.94 30.64
N ALA A 831 -17.67 -21.26 29.44
CA ALA A 831 -16.23 -21.38 29.21
C ALA A 831 -15.51 -20.03 29.38
N LEU A 832 -16.15 -18.92 28.98
CA LEU A 832 -15.63 -17.57 29.19
C LEU A 832 -15.57 -17.20 30.68
N ARG A 833 -16.63 -17.53 31.43
CA ARG A 833 -16.67 -17.31 32.88
C ARG A 833 -15.60 -18.12 33.60
N ASP A 834 -15.42 -19.40 33.24
CA ASP A 834 -14.36 -20.24 33.80
C ASP A 834 -12.97 -19.64 33.61
N LEU A 835 -12.69 -19.10 32.41
CA LEU A 835 -11.42 -18.44 32.15
C LEU A 835 -11.27 -17.13 32.92
N ALA A 836 -12.34 -16.36 33.07
CA ALA A 836 -12.30 -15.08 33.78
C ALA A 836 -12.21 -15.23 35.31
N GLU A 837 -12.70 -16.34 35.87
CA GLU A 837 -12.63 -16.66 37.30
C GLU A 837 -11.33 -17.41 37.68
N TYR A 838 -10.61 -17.95 36.70
CA TYR A 838 -9.35 -18.65 36.92
C TYR A 838 -8.25 -17.70 37.41
N THR A 839 -7.50 -18.12 38.43
CA THR A 839 -6.49 -17.29 39.11
C THR A 839 -5.08 -17.39 38.53
N GLY A 840 -4.81 -18.34 37.62
CA GLY A 840 -3.51 -18.45 36.94
C GLY A 840 -3.45 -17.66 35.61
N GLU A 841 -2.27 -17.58 35.02
CA GLU A 841 -2.06 -16.85 33.76
C GLU A 841 -2.83 -17.48 32.59
N LYS A 842 -3.49 -16.63 31.80
CA LYS A 842 -4.28 -17.01 30.63
C LYS A 842 -3.95 -16.16 29.43
N THR A 843 -4.06 -16.75 28.26
CA THR A 843 -3.74 -16.11 26.98
C THR A 843 -5.00 -15.60 26.27
N LEU A 844 -4.83 -14.57 25.43
CA LEU A 844 -5.92 -14.08 24.58
C LEU A 844 -6.47 -15.18 23.64
N GLU A 845 -5.62 -16.11 23.22
CA GLU A 845 -6.01 -17.23 22.36
C GLU A 845 -6.95 -18.21 23.06
N GLU A 846 -6.76 -18.47 24.36
CA GLU A 846 -7.70 -19.27 25.15
C GLU A 846 -9.09 -18.61 25.22
N PHE A 847 -9.15 -17.29 25.38
CA PHE A 847 -10.42 -16.55 25.32
C PHE A 847 -11.05 -16.64 23.93
N LYS A 848 -10.27 -16.45 22.86
CA LYS A 848 -10.74 -16.62 21.47
C LYS A 848 -11.37 -18.00 21.26
N ASN A 849 -10.70 -19.07 21.68
CA ASN A 849 -11.23 -20.44 21.59
C ASN A 849 -12.49 -20.64 22.46
N ALA A 850 -12.55 -20.03 23.65
CA ALA A 850 -13.73 -20.08 24.50
C ALA A 850 -14.94 -19.37 23.86
N PHE A 851 -14.77 -18.29 23.09
CA PHE A 851 -15.87 -17.68 22.33
C PHE A 851 -16.41 -18.63 21.26
N VAL A 852 -15.54 -19.33 20.53
CA VAL A 852 -15.96 -20.33 19.53
C VAL A 852 -16.72 -21.48 20.20
N LYS A 853 -16.21 -21.96 21.34
CA LYS A 853 -16.85 -22.99 22.18
C LYS A 853 -18.24 -22.55 22.64
N CYS A 854 -18.34 -21.38 23.24
CA CYS A 854 -19.61 -20.82 23.71
C CYS A 854 -20.62 -20.64 22.58
N ALA A 855 -20.22 -20.02 21.46
CA ALA A 855 -21.11 -19.75 20.33
C ALA A 855 -21.60 -21.02 19.62
N SER A 856 -20.75 -22.06 19.52
CA SER A 856 -21.13 -23.35 18.93
C SER A 856 -22.14 -24.12 19.79
N ILE A 857 -21.93 -24.17 21.11
CA ILE A 857 -22.87 -24.76 22.07
C ILE A 857 -24.19 -23.97 22.08
N GLU A 858 -24.11 -22.64 22.09
CA GLU A 858 -25.28 -21.75 22.04
C GLU A 858 -26.15 -22.05 20.82
N THR A 859 -25.53 -22.10 19.64
CA THR A 859 -26.21 -22.36 18.38
C THR A 859 -26.86 -23.74 18.36
N TYR A 860 -26.16 -24.77 18.87
CA TYR A 860 -26.71 -26.12 19.00
C TYR A 860 -27.96 -26.15 19.89
N LEU A 861 -27.91 -25.52 21.07
CA LEU A 861 -29.02 -25.52 22.03
C LEU A 861 -30.22 -24.71 21.50
N LEU A 862 -29.97 -23.59 20.82
CA LEU A 862 -31.01 -22.83 20.12
C LEU A 862 -31.63 -23.64 18.98
N TRP A 863 -30.82 -24.39 18.22
CA TRP A 863 -31.32 -25.28 17.17
C TRP A 863 -32.20 -26.38 17.73
N GLN A 864 -31.82 -27.01 18.86
CA GLN A 864 -32.66 -28.03 19.49
C GLN A 864 -34.04 -27.49 19.88
N LYS A 865 -34.12 -26.24 20.34
CA LYS A 865 -35.39 -25.55 20.63
C LYS A 865 -36.17 -25.19 19.35
N TYR A 866 -35.47 -24.79 18.29
CA TYR A 866 -36.09 -24.35 17.05
C TYR A 866 -36.69 -25.51 16.23
N LYS A 867 -36.00 -26.66 16.18
CA LYS A 867 -36.37 -27.77 15.28
C LYS A 867 -37.59 -28.59 15.72
N THR A 868 -38.06 -28.46 16.97
CA THR A 868 -39.12 -29.29 17.55
C THR A 868 -40.52 -29.12 16.93
N SER A 869 -40.69 -28.34 15.85
CA SER A 869 -42.05 -28.08 15.33
C SER A 869 -42.23 -27.75 13.83
N ASN A 870 -41.23 -27.69 12.93
CA ASN A 870 -41.43 -27.03 11.61
C ASN A 870 -40.73 -27.62 10.35
N GLY A 871 -40.36 -28.91 10.28
CA GLY A 871 -39.69 -29.46 9.08
C GLY A 871 -38.32 -28.83 8.73
N ALA A 872 -37.77 -28.06 9.68
CA ALA A 872 -36.54 -27.29 9.51
C ALA A 872 -35.28 -28.17 9.39
N GLU A 873 -35.31 -29.38 9.95
CA GLU A 873 -34.21 -30.33 9.91
C GLU A 873 -33.90 -30.79 8.47
N ASP A 874 -34.92 -30.96 7.62
CA ASP A 874 -34.71 -31.40 6.24
C ASP A 874 -34.18 -30.28 5.34
N LYS A 875 -34.60 -29.03 5.58
CA LYS A 875 -33.98 -27.84 4.96
C LYS A 875 -32.49 -27.74 5.32
N LEU A 876 -32.16 -27.97 6.59
CA LEU A 876 -30.78 -27.94 7.06
C LEU A 876 -29.94 -29.05 6.40
N LYS A 877 -30.44 -30.28 6.31
CA LYS A 877 -29.74 -31.38 5.60
C LYS A 877 -29.48 -31.03 4.13
N GLY A 878 -30.41 -30.33 3.49
CA GLY A 878 -30.26 -29.76 2.15
C GLY A 878 -29.31 -28.55 2.05
N GLY A 879 -28.64 -28.19 3.14
CA GLY A 879 -27.69 -27.09 3.19
C GLY A 879 -28.34 -25.71 3.28
N GLU A 880 -29.57 -25.61 3.80
CA GLU A 880 -30.29 -24.34 3.95
C GLU A 880 -30.65 -24.06 5.42
N ILE A 881 -30.26 -22.88 5.91
CA ILE A 881 -30.61 -22.39 7.25
C ILE A 881 -31.91 -21.59 7.13
N PRO A 882 -33.00 -21.97 7.83
CA PRO A 882 -34.23 -21.19 7.86
C PRO A 882 -33.96 -19.73 8.25
N GLU A 883 -34.55 -18.78 7.52
CA GLU A 883 -34.26 -17.35 7.67
C GLU A 883 -34.49 -16.84 9.10
N ASP A 884 -35.61 -17.23 9.73
CA ASP A 884 -35.94 -16.88 11.12
C ASP A 884 -34.86 -17.41 12.10
N PHE A 885 -34.25 -18.57 11.83
CA PHE A 885 -33.16 -19.12 12.65
C PHE A 885 -31.82 -18.44 12.37
N ARG A 886 -31.53 -18.12 11.09
CA ARG A 886 -30.34 -17.35 10.71
C ARG A 886 -30.32 -15.99 11.43
N ARG A 887 -31.48 -15.36 11.59
CA ARG A 887 -31.63 -14.12 12.37
C ARG A 887 -31.32 -14.31 13.86
N ILE A 888 -31.77 -15.42 14.47
CA ILE A 888 -31.38 -15.79 15.85
C ILE A 888 -29.86 -15.93 15.98
N MET A 889 -29.19 -16.53 14.99
CA MET A 889 -27.73 -16.60 14.97
C MET A 889 -27.10 -15.20 14.90
N TYR A 890 -27.67 -14.26 14.15
CA TYR A 890 -27.14 -12.90 14.03
C TYR A 890 -27.24 -12.13 15.34
N TYR A 891 -28.38 -12.25 16.05
CA TYR A 891 -28.53 -11.67 17.39
C TYR A 891 -27.49 -12.22 18.37
N THR A 892 -27.31 -13.54 18.40
CA THR A 892 -26.31 -14.22 19.24
C THR A 892 -24.89 -13.79 18.93
N PHE A 893 -24.53 -13.74 17.65
CA PHE A 893 -23.21 -13.34 17.21
C PHE A 893 -22.91 -11.87 17.58
N GLY A 894 -23.86 -10.96 17.37
CA GLY A 894 -23.74 -9.56 17.77
C GLY A 894 -23.55 -9.40 19.28
N ASP A 895 -24.22 -10.21 20.10
CA ASP A 895 -24.03 -10.14 21.55
C ASP A 895 -22.64 -10.65 21.98
N TYR A 896 -22.11 -11.72 21.38
CA TYR A 896 -20.72 -12.12 21.64
C TYR A 896 -19.72 -11.05 21.20
N ARG A 897 -19.98 -10.37 20.08
CA ARG A 897 -19.17 -9.22 19.62
C ARG A 897 -19.12 -8.12 20.67
N ASP A 898 -20.27 -7.73 21.20
CA ASP A 898 -20.33 -6.64 22.18
C ASP A 898 -19.71 -7.05 23.52
N ILE A 899 -19.78 -8.31 23.92
CA ILE A 899 -19.01 -8.82 25.08
C ILE A 899 -17.49 -8.71 24.80
N TYR A 900 -17.03 -9.13 23.62
CA TYR A 900 -15.60 -9.08 23.27
C TYR A 900 -15.04 -7.65 23.24
N LEU A 901 -15.82 -6.71 22.70
CA LEU A 901 -15.42 -5.30 22.51
C LEU A 901 -15.75 -4.41 23.71
N ASP A 902 -16.30 -4.97 24.78
CA ASP A 902 -16.83 -4.25 25.95
C ASP A 902 -17.85 -3.15 25.59
N LYS A 903 -18.82 -3.52 24.76
CA LYS A 903 -19.97 -2.70 24.35
C LYS A 903 -21.29 -3.27 24.82
N ASP A 904 -21.27 -4.37 25.59
CA ASP A 904 -22.47 -5.01 26.11
C ASP A 904 -23.11 -4.14 27.20
N ILE A 905 -24.42 -3.90 27.09
CA ILE A 905 -25.17 -2.97 27.94
C ILE A 905 -25.76 -3.63 29.20
N SER A 906 -25.42 -4.90 29.48
CA SER A 906 -25.86 -5.58 30.69
C SER A 906 -25.15 -5.08 31.95
N SER A 907 -25.82 -5.17 33.09
CA SER A 907 -25.21 -4.90 34.39
C SER A 907 -24.57 -6.15 35.02
N ASP A 908 -24.40 -7.25 34.27
CA ASP A 908 -23.90 -8.52 34.79
C ASP A 908 -22.39 -8.43 35.09
N GLY A 909 -22.03 -8.60 36.37
CA GLY A 909 -20.65 -8.55 36.83
C GLY A 909 -19.74 -9.60 36.19
N ASN A 910 -20.27 -10.77 35.81
CA ASN A 910 -19.49 -11.80 35.12
C ASN A 910 -19.11 -11.37 33.71
N ILE A 911 -20.04 -10.74 32.99
CA ILE A 911 -19.79 -10.21 31.64
C ILE A 911 -18.75 -9.10 31.69
N LYS A 912 -18.92 -8.16 32.63
CA LYS A 912 -17.93 -7.08 32.84
C LYS A 912 -16.55 -7.64 33.20
N ASN A 913 -16.48 -8.68 34.03
CA ASN A 913 -15.21 -9.36 34.35
C ASN A 913 -14.57 -9.99 33.11
N ILE A 914 -15.33 -10.68 32.27
CA ILE A 914 -14.84 -11.27 31.01
C ILE A 914 -14.27 -10.17 30.10
N SER A 915 -15.03 -9.09 29.87
CA SER A 915 -14.59 -7.95 29.04
C SER A 915 -13.31 -7.32 29.57
N ASN A 916 -13.22 -7.10 30.89
CA ASN A 916 -12.05 -6.50 31.53
C ASN A 916 -10.82 -7.40 31.41
N LYS A 917 -10.95 -8.71 31.62
CA LYS A 917 -9.82 -9.65 31.43
C LYS A 917 -9.28 -9.63 30.01
N ILE A 918 -10.15 -9.58 28.99
CA ILE A 918 -9.73 -9.47 27.59
C ILE A 918 -9.01 -8.14 27.35
N LYS A 919 -9.54 -7.03 27.89
CA LYS A 919 -8.91 -5.71 27.82
C LYS A 919 -7.53 -5.69 28.45
N ASP A 920 -7.37 -6.28 29.63
CA ASP A 920 -6.11 -6.28 30.36
C ASP A 920 -5.05 -7.14 29.66
N LEU A 921 -5.43 -8.32 29.14
CA LEU A 921 -4.54 -9.13 28.31
C LEU A 921 -4.09 -8.40 27.03
N MET A 922 -4.97 -7.58 26.44
CA MET A 922 -4.63 -6.75 25.30
C MET A 922 -3.64 -5.65 25.69
N LYS A 923 -3.88 -4.95 26.81
CA LYS A 923 -2.97 -3.92 27.34
C LYS A 923 -1.58 -4.47 27.66
N GLU A 924 -1.48 -5.66 28.24
CA GLU A 924 -0.19 -6.28 28.54
C GLU A 924 0.59 -6.62 27.26
N LYS A 925 -0.10 -7.12 26.23
CA LYS A 925 0.50 -7.42 24.93
C LYS A 925 0.97 -6.13 24.24
N ASP A 926 0.17 -5.08 24.30
CA ASP A 926 0.50 -3.76 23.75
C ASP A 926 1.68 -3.14 24.52
N SER A 927 1.67 -3.20 25.86
CA SER A 927 2.76 -2.66 26.70
C SER A 927 4.10 -3.36 26.47
N LYS A 928 4.10 -4.68 26.22
CA LYS A 928 5.29 -5.46 25.86
C LYS A 928 5.75 -5.22 24.41
N ALA A 929 4.83 -4.86 23.50
CA ALA A 929 5.14 -4.59 22.10
C ALA A 929 5.57 -3.13 21.83
N THR A 930 5.07 -2.17 22.61
CA THR A 930 5.32 -0.73 22.41
C THR A 930 6.26 -0.09 23.41
N GLY A 931 6.84 -0.87 24.35
CA GLY A 931 7.74 -0.35 25.38
C GLY A 931 7.10 0.69 26.30
N GLY A 932 5.78 0.61 26.52
CA GLY A 932 5.04 1.53 27.39
C GLY A 932 4.43 2.76 26.70
N LYS A 933 4.61 2.95 25.38
CA LYS A 933 3.90 4.01 24.63
C LYS A 933 2.50 3.55 24.26
N GLY A 934 1.50 4.07 24.95
CA GLY A 934 0.09 3.63 24.83
C GLY A 934 -0.52 3.84 23.43
N GLU A 935 -0.79 2.74 22.73
CA GLU A 935 -1.68 2.70 21.57
C GLU A 935 -3.17 2.83 21.99
N ASN A 936 -4.05 3.16 21.03
CA ASN A 936 -5.49 3.19 21.27
C ASN A 936 -6.05 1.76 21.42
N LEU A 937 -6.12 1.28 22.67
CA LEU A 937 -6.64 -0.03 23.08
C LEU A 937 -7.93 -0.46 22.35
N ASN A 938 -8.84 0.48 22.07
CA ASN A 938 -10.11 0.18 21.40
C ASN A 938 -9.92 -0.25 19.94
N SER A 939 -8.91 0.29 19.25
CA SER A 939 -8.57 -0.13 17.88
C SER A 939 -7.96 -1.53 17.85
N ASN A 940 -7.11 -1.86 18.81
CA ASN A 940 -6.48 -3.19 18.93
C ASN A 940 -7.50 -4.29 19.25
N LEU A 941 -8.48 -4.00 20.12
CA LEU A 941 -9.63 -4.89 20.38
C LEU A 941 -10.47 -5.13 19.12
N GLN A 942 -10.73 -4.08 18.34
CA GLN A 942 -11.50 -4.18 17.09
C GLN A 942 -10.75 -5.01 16.03
N SER A 943 -9.45 -4.77 15.84
CA SER A 943 -8.60 -5.57 14.93
C SER A 943 -8.55 -7.05 15.35
N SER A 944 -8.37 -7.34 16.64
CA SER A 944 -8.36 -8.72 17.15
C SER A 944 -9.71 -9.42 16.98
N TRP A 945 -10.82 -8.69 17.12
CA TRP A 945 -12.15 -9.20 16.76
C TRP A 945 -12.25 -9.50 15.26
N ASP A 946 -11.77 -8.60 14.41
CA ASP A 946 -11.87 -8.74 12.95
C ASP A 946 -11.09 -9.94 12.40
N GLU A 947 -9.98 -10.31 13.04
CA GLU A 947 -9.26 -11.55 12.77
C GLU A 947 -10.06 -12.80 13.21
N HIS A 948 -10.72 -12.74 14.37
CA HIS A 948 -11.30 -13.92 15.03
C HIS A 948 -12.77 -14.20 14.66
N LYS A 949 -13.51 -13.17 14.24
CA LYS A 949 -14.97 -13.22 14.00
C LYS A 949 -15.42 -14.34 13.07
N ARG A 950 -14.57 -14.73 12.11
CA ARG A 950 -14.83 -15.83 11.16
C ARG A 950 -14.80 -17.20 11.82
N ALA A 951 -13.91 -17.42 12.80
CA ALA A 951 -13.82 -18.68 13.54
C ALA A 951 -15.06 -18.90 14.41
N ILE A 952 -15.58 -17.83 15.05
CA ILE A 952 -16.84 -17.86 15.82
C ILE A 952 -17.99 -18.27 14.91
N TRP A 953 -18.16 -17.63 13.75
CA TRP A 953 -19.21 -17.96 12.79
C TRP A 953 -19.12 -19.41 12.29
N LYS A 954 -17.91 -19.85 11.91
CA LYS A 954 -17.66 -21.25 11.53
C LYS A 954 -18.03 -22.21 12.67
N GLY A 955 -17.70 -21.88 13.91
CA GLY A 955 -18.12 -22.64 15.10
C GLY A 955 -19.64 -22.74 15.25
N MET A 956 -20.37 -21.66 15.00
CA MET A 956 -21.85 -21.66 15.00
C MET A 956 -22.42 -22.61 13.93
N LEU A 957 -21.87 -22.59 12.70
CA LEU A 957 -22.25 -23.54 11.64
C LEU A 957 -21.94 -25.00 12.03
N CYS A 958 -20.80 -25.26 12.66
CA CYS A 958 -20.46 -26.59 13.17
C CYS A 958 -21.49 -27.07 14.22
N GLY A 959 -21.88 -26.19 15.16
CA GLY A 959 -22.86 -26.50 16.20
C GLY A 959 -24.25 -26.82 15.66
N LEU A 960 -24.66 -26.13 14.60
CA LEU A 960 -25.94 -26.37 13.92
C LEU A 960 -26.05 -27.80 13.36
N THR A 961 -24.96 -28.32 12.80
CA THR A 961 -24.91 -29.66 12.17
C THR A 961 -24.67 -30.82 13.14
N TYR A 962 -24.52 -30.55 14.44
CA TYR A 962 -24.19 -31.59 15.43
C TYR A 962 -25.23 -32.72 15.49
N GLY A 963 -26.52 -32.38 15.39
CA GLY A 963 -27.64 -33.31 15.52
C GLY A 963 -27.86 -34.27 14.34
N ILE A 964 -27.11 -34.14 13.24
CA ILE A 964 -27.24 -35.03 12.06
C ILE A 964 -26.60 -36.39 12.38
N SER A 965 -27.35 -37.49 12.31
CA SER A 965 -26.82 -38.80 12.70
C SER A 965 -25.88 -39.43 11.67
N ASN A 966 -26.13 -39.26 10.37
CA ASN A 966 -25.32 -39.83 9.30
C ASN A 966 -24.06 -38.98 9.06
N GLU A 967 -22.86 -39.54 9.26
CA GLU A 967 -21.59 -38.81 9.14
C GLU A 967 -21.27 -38.35 7.70
N TYR A 968 -21.65 -39.13 6.68
CA TYR A 968 -21.49 -38.73 5.28
C TYR A 968 -22.38 -37.52 4.95
N GLN A 969 -23.65 -37.58 5.35
CA GLN A 969 -24.59 -36.47 5.18
C GLN A 969 -24.13 -35.23 5.98
N LYS A 970 -23.69 -35.42 7.23
CA LYS A 970 -23.15 -34.34 8.07
C LYS A 970 -21.96 -33.65 7.42
N LYS A 971 -21.00 -34.41 6.89
CA LYS A 971 -19.83 -33.87 6.18
C LYS A 971 -20.25 -33.08 4.93
N ASN A 972 -21.20 -33.60 4.16
CA ASN A 972 -21.71 -32.92 2.96
C ASN A 972 -22.47 -31.63 3.31
N THR A 973 -23.39 -31.69 4.28
CA THR A 973 -24.12 -30.52 4.77
C THR A 973 -23.16 -29.46 5.33
N ARG A 974 -22.14 -29.84 6.10
CA ARG A 974 -21.08 -28.92 6.59
C ARG A 974 -20.38 -28.21 5.44
N LYS A 975 -19.96 -28.94 4.40
CA LYS A 975 -19.36 -28.35 3.21
C LYS A 975 -20.33 -27.42 2.49
N MET A 976 -21.60 -27.81 2.33
CA MET A 976 -22.62 -26.96 1.71
C MET A 976 -22.83 -25.67 2.51
N LEU A 977 -22.91 -25.75 3.84
CA LEU A 977 -23.09 -24.60 4.72
C LEU A 977 -21.86 -23.67 4.75
N ASN A 978 -20.64 -24.22 4.86
CA ASN A 978 -19.40 -23.42 4.80
C ASN A 978 -19.29 -22.67 3.46
N ASN A 979 -19.74 -23.30 2.38
CA ASN A 979 -19.73 -22.70 1.04
C ASN A 979 -20.87 -21.67 0.83
N LYS A 980 -22.09 -21.96 1.29
CA LYS A 980 -23.29 -21.13 1.07
C LYS A 980 -23.39 -19.97 2.06
N TYR A 981 -23.01 -20.20 3.32
CA TYR A 981 -23.07 -19.24 4.42
C TYR A 981 -21.66 -18.91 4.93
N LYS A 982 -20.75 -18.56 4.01
CA LYS A 982 -19.52 -17.84 4.38
C LYS A 982 -19.88 -16.63 5.22
N TYR A 983 -18.96 -16.16 6.05
CA TYR A 983 -19.16 -15.02 6.96
C TYR A 983 -19.93 -13.89 6.25
N PRO A 984 -21.25 -13.77 6.50
CA PRO A 984 -22.10 -13.07 5.56
C PRO A 984 -22.12 -11.59 5.95
N CYS A 985 -22.21 -10.71 4.99
CA CYS A 985 -21.96 -9.30 5.28
C CYS A 985 -23.22 -8.52 5.70
N ASP A 986 -24.40 -9.13 5.55
CA ASP A 986 -25.56 -8.77 6.35
C ASP A 986 -25.30 -9.03 7.85
N LEU A 987 -24.59 -10.10 8.24
CA LEU A 987 -24.17 -10.32 9.63
C LEU A 987 -23.17 -9.28 10.12
N GLU A 988 -22.15 -8.94 9.33
CA GLU A 988 -21.17 -7.89 9.68
C GLU A 988 -21.88 -6.57 9.98
N THR A 989 -22.72 -6.12 9.03
CA THR A 989 -23.48 -4.87 9.13
C THR A 989 -24.44 -4.92 10.31
N PHE A 990 -25.13 -6.05 10.48
CA PHE A 990 -26.06 -6.26 11.57
C PHE A 990 -25.38 -6.23 12.93
N SER A 991 -24.24 -6.91 13.09
CA SER A 991 -23.50 -7.01 14.36
C SER A 991 -22.86 -5.69 14.79
N LYS A 992 -22.57 -4.77 13.84
CA LYS A 992 -22.07 -3.41 14.11
C LYS A 992 -23.13 -2.46 14.67
N LYS A 993 -24.43 -2.74 14.45
CA LYS A 993 -25.51 -1.91 15.01
C LYS A 993 -25.42 -1.90 16.53
N PRO A 994 -25.72 -0.78 17.21
CA PRO A 994 -25.78 -0.73 18.67
C PRO A 994 -26.64 -1.86 19.25
N GLN A 995 -26.19 -2.44 20.38
CA GLN A 995 -26.84 -3.60 20.98
C GLN A 995 -28.34 -3.37 21.26
N PHE A 996 -28.69 -2.18 21.77
CA PHE A 996 -30.08 -1.79 22.00
C PHE A 996 -30.93 -1.89 20.73
N LEU A 997 -30.46 -1.37 19.59
CA LEU A 997 -31.20 -1.43 18.33
C LEU A 997 -31.39 -2.86 17.84
N ARG A 998 -30.41 -3.75 18.04
CA ARG A 998 -30.55 -5.17 17.70
C ARG A 998 -31.58 -5.84 18.61
N TRP A 999 -31.55 -5.59 19.91
CA TRP A 999 -32.57 -6.12 20.83
C TRP A 999 -33.96 -5.56 20.55
N PHE A 1000 -34.07 -4.30 20.12
CA PHE A 1000 -35.36 -3.70 19.78
C PHE A 1000 -35.99 -4.32 18.53
N ILE A 1001 -35.16 -4.66 17.53
CA ILE A 1001 -35.59 -5.43 16.36
C ILE A 1001 -35.95 -6.88 16.77
N GLU A 1002 -35.15 -7.53 17.62
CA GLU A 1002 -35.46 -8.88 18.14
C GLU A 1002 -36.80 -8.89 18.91
N TRP A 1003 -37.08 -7.82 19.67
CA TRP A 1003 -38.34 -7.62 20.36
C TRP A 1003 -39.51 -7.53 19.39
N ALA A 1004 -39.36 -6.82 18.27
CA ALA A 1004 -40.39 -6.74 17.24
C ALA A 1004 -40.64 -8.10 16.55
N ASP A 1005 -39.58 -8.82 16.19
CA ASP A 1005 -39.66 -10.16 15.59
C ASP A 1005 -40.39 -11.14 16.55
N ASP A 1006 -40.08 -11.09 17.85
CA ASP A 1006 -40.72 -11.92 18.88
C ASP A 1006 -42.16 -11.50 19.15
N TYR A 1007 -42.44 -10.19 19.21
CA TYR A 1007 -43.79 -9.66 19.41
C TYR A 1007 -44.72 -10.13 18.30
N CYS A 1008 -44.34 -9.93 17.02
CA CYS A 1008 -45.21 -10.33 15.91
C CYS A 1008 -45.43 -11.83 15.85
N ARG A 1009 -44.41 -12.64 16.17
CA ARG A 1009 -44.55 -14.09 16.23
C ARG A 1009 -45.54 -14.52 17.31
N ASN A 1010 -45.44 -13.96 18.52
CA ASN A 1010 -46.33 -14.30 19.62
C ASN A 1010 -47.72 -13.68 19.46
N TYR A 1011 -47.82 -12.46 18.96
CA TYR A 1011 -49.09 -11.79 18.66
C TYR A 1011 -49.94 -12.62 17.70
N LYS A 1012 -49.34 -13.13 16.61
CA LYS A 1012 -50.04 -14.01 15.67
C LYS A 1012 -50.53 -15.29 16.36
N LYS A 1013 -49.69 -15.93 17.18
CA LYS A 1013 -50.06 -17.13 17.93
C LYS A 1013 -51.22 -16.89 18.90
N GLU A 1014 -51.16 -15.82 19.69
CA GLU A 1014 -52.20 -15.46 20.66
C GLU A 1014 -53.49 -15.01 19.94
N LEU A 1015 -53.38 -14.34 18.79
CA LEU A 1015 -54.52 -13.96 17.96
C LEU A 1015 -55.21 -15.19 17.36
N ASP A 1016 -54.46 -16.18 16.88
CA ASP A 1016 -55.02 -17.44 16.37
C ASP A 1016 -55.76 -18.21 17.49
N ILE A 1017 -55.23 -18.20 18.72
CA ILE A 1017 -55.89 -18.79 19.89
C ILE A 1017 -57.21 -18.07 20.18
N LEU A 1018 -57.19 -16.74 20.18
CA LEU A 1018 -58.36 -15.90 20.38
C LEU A 1018 -59.43 -16.16 19.29
N GLN A 1019 -59.03 -16.13 18.02
CA GLN A 1019 -59.93 -16.35 16.90
C GLN A 1019 -60.58 -17.74 16.95
N LYS A 1020 -59.81 -18.79 17.27
CA LYS A 1020 -60.35 -20.15 17.42
C LYS A 1020 -61.33 -20.29 18.59
N ALA A 1021 -61.04 -19.63 19.71
CA ALA A 1021 -61.91 -19.68 20.89
C ALA A 1021 -63.21 -18.86 20.72
N CYS A 1022 -63.18 -17.82 19.88
CA CYS A 1022 -64.29 -16.87 19.71
C CYS A 1022 -65.03 -16.98 18.37
N SER A 1023 -64.58 -17.79 17.41
CA SER A 1023 -65.16 -17.88 16.05
C SER A 1023 -66.63 -18.33 16.02
N GLU A 1024 -67.07 -19.02 17.07
CA GLU A 1024 -68.44 -19.54 17.20
C GLU A 1024 -69.28 -18.81 18.25
N VAL A 1025 -68.81 -17.66 18.76
CA VAL A 1025 -69.46 -16.91 19.85
C VAL A 1025 -69.98 -15.58 19.33
N ASP A 1026 -71.31 -15.43 19.26
CA ASP A 1026 -71.99 -14.16 18.99
C ASP A 1026 -72.92 -13.73 20.14
N CYS A 1027 -73.59 -12.58 20.01
CA CYS A 1027 -74.55 -12.08 20.99
C CYS A 1027 -75.82 -12.96 21.16
N LYS A 1028 -76.03 -13.97 20.31
CA LYS A 1028 -77.21 -14.84 20.24
C LYS A 1028 -76.96 -16.26 20.76
N VAL A 1029 -75.70 -16.72 20.84
CA VAL A 1029 -75.31 -18.06 21.33
C VAL A 1029 -75.68 -18.23 22.82
N LYS A 1030 -76.41 -19.30 23.17
CA LYS A 1030 -76.80 -19.62 24.57
C LYS A 1030 -75.79 -20.50 25.32
N ASP A 1031 -74.76 -21.01 24.64
CA ASP A 1031 -73.73 -21.87 25.22
C ASP A 1031 -72.81 -21.08 26.19
N LYS A 1032 -73.00 -21.33 27.49
CA LYS A 1032 -72.25 -20.65 28.56
C LYS A 1032 -70.77 -21.05 28.59
N GLN A 1033 -70.41 -22.25 28.13
CA GLN A 1033 -69.05 -22.76 28.20
C GLN A 1033 -68.17 -22.12 27.12
N LYS A 1034 -68.64 -22.08 25.86
CA LYS A 1034 -67.93 -21.39 24.77
C LYS A 1034 -67.76 -19.89 25.05
N LYS A 1035 -68.75 -19.24 25.67
CA LYS A 1035 -68.64 -17.84 26.13
C LYS A 1035 -67.55 -17.66 27.19
N LYS A 1036 -67.41 -18.59 28.13
CA LYS A 1036 -66.37 -18.56 29.16
C LYS A 1036 -64.97 -18.77 28.56
N GLU A 1037 -64.84 -19.67 27.60
CA GLU A 1037 -63.59 -19.93 26.88
C GLU A 1037 -63.14 -18.71 26.06
N CYS A 1038 -64.05 -18.11 25.27
CA CYS A 1038 -63.78 -16.88 24.55
C CYS A 1038 -63.41 -15.72 25.49
N LYS A 1039 -64.16 -15.51 26.59
CA LYS A 1039 -63.82 -14.49 27.60
C LYS A 1039 -62.41 -14.69 28.18
N THR A 1040 -62.05 -15.93 28.52
CA THR A 1040 -60.72 -16.27 29.06
C THR A 1040 -59.63 -16.03 28.02
N ALA A 1041 -59.87 -16.39 26.75
CA ALA A 1041 -58.94 -16.10 25.65
C ALA A 1041 -58.76 -14.58 25.44
N CYS A 1042 -59.84 -13.80 25.48
CA CYS A 1042 -59.80 -12.34 25.43
C CYS A 1042 -58.99 -11.74 26.59
N GLU A 1043 -59.21 -12.19 27.82
CA GLU A 1043 -58.49 -11.72 29.00
C GLU A 1043 -56.98 -12.02 28.90
N ASN A 1044 -56.62 -13.23 28.44
CA ASN A 1044 -55.23 -13.62 28.22
C ASN A 1044 -54.57 -12.80 27.09
N PHE A 1045 -55.28 -12.58 25.98
CA PHE A 1045 -54.80 -11.77 24.87
C PHE A 1045 -54.59 -10.31 25.29
N ASN A 1046 -55.54 -9.72 26.02
CA ASN A 1046 -55.41 -8.36 26.55
C ASN A 1046 -54.24 -8.24 27.53
N LYS A 1047 -54.05 -9.23 28.42
CA LYS A 1047 -52.91 -9.27 29.34
C LYS A 1047 -51.59 -9.35 28.57
N PHE A 1048 -51.52 -10.18 27.54
CA PHE A 1048 -50.38 -10.24 26.63
C PHE A 1048 -50.11 -8.88 25.99
N VAL A 1049 -51.08 -8.29 25.28
CA VAL A 1049 -50.91 -7.00 24.59
C VAL A 1049 -50.46 -5.89 25.55
N ASN A 1050 -51.07 -5.79 26.73
CA ASN A 1050 -50.73 -4.74 27.71
C ASN A 1050 -49.28 -4.84 28.22
N ILE A 1051 -48.78 -6.06 28.46
CA ILE A 1051 -47.38 -6.27 28.87
C ILE A 1051 -46.43 -5.79 27.77
N TRP A 1052 -46.68 -6.16 26.52
CA TRP A 1052 -45.83 -5.77 25.40
C TRP A 1052 -45.97 -4.27 25.07
N LYS A 1053 -47.15 -3.66 25.24
CA LYS A 1053 -47.36 -2.21 25.06
C LYS A 1053 -46.52 -1.38 26.04
N ASP A 1054 -46.41 -1.79 27.31
CA ASP A 1054 -45.53 -1.10 28.26
C ASP A 1054 -44.04 -1.24 27.90
N GLN A 1055 -43.61 -2.42 27.45
CA GLN A 1055 -42.24 -2.64 26.98
C GLN A 1055 -41.92 -1.80 25.74
N TYR A 1056 -42.85 -1.73 24.79
CA TYR A 1056 -42.73 -0.91 23.59
C TYR A 1056 -42.59 0.57 23.94
N ARG A 1057 -43.46 1.09 24.82
CA ARG A 1057 -43.44 2.50 25.26
C ARG A 1057 -42.07 2.90 25.82
N LYS A 1058 -41.49 2.06 26.67
CA LYS A 1058 -40.16 2.29 27.28
C LYS A 1058 -39.03 2.26 26.25
N GLN A 1059 -39.04 1.30 25.34
CA GLN A 1059 -38.03 1.19 24.28
C GLN A 1059 -38.18 2.31 23.23
N LYS A 1060 -39.42 2.67 22.86
CA LYS A 1060 -39.72 3.84 22.02
C LYS A 1060 -39.15 5.11 22.63
N GLN A 1061 -39.40 5.37 23.91
CA GLN A 1061 -38.86 6.55 24.59
C GLN A 1061 -37.33 6.58 24.54
N LYS A 1062 -36.66 5.44 24.78
CA LYS A 1062 -35.20 5.35 24.65
C LYS A 1062 -34.73 5.65 23.22
N TYR A 1063 -35.37 5.05 22.22
CA TYR A 1063 -35.07 5.28 20.81
C TYR A 1063 -35.22 6.76 20.44
N GLU A 1064 -36.32 7.41 20.80
CA GLU A 1064 -36.54 8.83 20.49
C GLU A 1064 -35.54 9.74 21.21
N ASN A 1065 -35.18 9.43 22.46
CA ASN A 1065 -34.19 10.20 23.22
C ASN A 1065 -32.78 10.11 22.61
N GLU A 1066 -32.32 8.91 22.24
CA GLU A 1066 -31.00 8.73 21.62
C GLU A 1066 -30.95 9.35 20.21
N LYS A 1067 -32.05 9.21 19.45
CA LYS A 1067 -32.21 9.81 18.12
C LYS A 1067 -32.16 11.34 18.15
N ALA A 1068 -32.61 11.99 19.23
CA ALA A 1068 -32.62 13.45 19.35
C ALA A 1068 -31.23 14.07 19.57
N ASP A 1069 -30.25 13.33 20.12
CA ASP A 1069 -28.87 13.79 20.36
C ASP A 1069 -27.89 13.10 19.41
N VAL A 1070 -28.04 13.40 18.11
CA VAL A 1070 -27.24 12.82 17.02
C VAL A 1070 -25.73 13.05 17.17
N LYS A 1071 -25.32 14.10 17.91
CA LYS A 1071 -23.90 14.36 18.21
C LYS A 1071 -23.31 13.30 19.13
N LYS A 1072 -24.08 12.78 20.09
CA LYS A 1072 -23.66 11.69 20.98
C LYS A 1072 -23.95 10.31 20.41
N HIS A 1073 -24.94 10.20 19.52
CA HIS A 1073 -25.35 8.95 18.91
C HIS A 1073 -25.39 9.05 17.37
N PRO A 1074 -24.23 9.21 16.70
CA PRO A 1074 -24.15 9.35 15.25
C PRO A 1074 -24.71 8.14 14.49
N GLU A 1075 -24.84 6.99 15.12
CA GLU A 1075 -25.49 5.79 14.57
C GLU A 1075 -26.98 5.98 14.20
N TYR A 1076 -27.63 7.04 14.68
CA TYR A 1076 -29.03 7.35 14.40
C TYR A 1076 -29.23 8.34 13.23
N ASN A 1077 -28.15 8.86 12.63
CA ASN A 1077 -28.19 9.84 11.53
C ASN A 1077 -29.19 9.47 10.42
N ASP A 1078 -29.20 8.19 9.99
CA ASP A 1078 -30.05 7.71 8.90
C ASP A 1078 -31.53 7.56 9.28
N TYR A 1079 -31.86 7.71 10.57
CA TYR A 1079 -33.18 7.41 11.13
C TYR A 1079 -33.81 8.59 11.87
N VAL A 1080 -33.18 9.77 11.89
CA VAL A 1080 -33.64 10.96 12.64
C VAL A 1080 -35.10 11.32 12.34
N ASN A 1081 -35.54 11.10 11.09
CA ASN A 1081 -36.90 11.44 10.66
C ASN A 1081 -37.91 10.28 10.80
N LYS A 1082 -37.49 9.11 11.27
CA LYS A 1082 -38.36 7.93 11.42
C LYS A 1082 -38.84 7.77 12.85
N GLU A 1083 -40.13 7.52 13.03
CA GLU A 1083 -40.65 7.07 14.32
C GLU A 1083 -40.21 5.64 14.65
N ALA A 1084 -40.16 5.30 15.94
CA ALA A 1084 -39.78 3.95 16.38
C ALA A 1084 -40.56 2.82 15.69
N TYR A 1085 -41.86 2.98 15.43
CA TYR A 1085 -42.67 1.95 14.77
C TYR A 1085 -42.32 1.79 13.29
N GLU A 1086 -42.00 2.89 12.60
CA GLU A 1086 -41.57 2.88 11.19
C GLU A 1086 -40.20 2.22 11.06
N TYR A 1087 -39.28 2.56 11.95
CA TYR A 1087 -37.97 1.91 12.03
C TYR A 1087 -38.12 0.39 12.22
N LEU A 1088 -38.95 -0.05 13.17
CA LEU A 1088 -39.17 -1.47 13.40
C LEU A 1088 -39.84 -2.16 12.21
N LYS A 1089 -40.83 -1.51 11.58
CA LYS A 1089 -41.51 -2.02 10.38
C LYS A 1089 -40.51 -2.26 9.23
N ASP A 1090 -39.55 -1.36 9.05
CA ASP A 1090 -38.53 -1.46 8.01
C ASP A 1090 -37.47 -2.52 8.29
N LYS A 1091 -37.14 -2.77 9.57
CA LYS A 1091 -36.00 -3.62 9.96
C LYS A 1091 -36.38 -5.03 10.38
N CYS A 1092 -37.63 -5.25 10.77
CA CYS A 1092 -38.20 -6.56 11.10
C CYS A 1092 -38.30 -7.46 9.84
N LEU A 1093 -38.29 -8.78 10.00
CA LEU A 1093 -38.19 -9.73 8.87
C LEU A 1093 -39.48 -9.78 8.00
N GLY A 1094 -39.48 -9.05 6.87
CA GLY A 1094 -40.45 -9.17 5.77
C GLY A 1094 -41.89 -8.77 6.13
N SER A 1095 -42.86 -9.13 5.28
CA SER A 1095 -44.30 -8.81 5.38
C SER A 1095 -45.02 -9.29 6.66
N LYS A 1096 -44.28 -9.79 7.67
CA LYS A 1096 -44.78 -10.31 8.95
C LYS A 1096 -44.90 -9.24 10.04
N CYS A 1097 -44.46 -8.00 9.79
CA CYS A 1097 -44.32 -6.97 10.84
C CYS A 1097 -45.44 -5.92 10.85
N GLU A 1098 -46.53 -6.16 10.12
CA GLU A 1098 -47.76 -5.35 10.20
C GLU A 1098 -48.34 -5.28 11.62
N CYS A 1099 -48.01 -6.25 12.47
CA CYS A 1099 -48.43 -6.28 13.86
C CYS A 1099 -47.92 -5.07 14.68
N ILE A 1100 -46.80 -4.45 14.26
CA ILE A 1100 -46.15 -3.36 15.01
C ILE A 1100 -47.01 -2.09 15.00
N GLN A 1101 -47.77 -1.84 13.94
CA GLN A 1101 -48.72 -0.72 13.92
C GLN A 1101 -49.79 -0.87 15.01
N LYS A 1102 -50.21 -2.10 15.30
CA LYS A 1102 -51.23 -2.40 16.31
C LYS A 1102 -50.75 -2.29 17.76
N VAL A 1103 -49.44 -2.26 18.00
CA VAL A 1103 -48.88 -2.01 19.35
C VAL A 1103 -48.56 -0.54 19.58
N SER A 1104 -48.38 0.23 18.49
CA SER A 1104 -48.26 1.69 18.56
C SER A 1104 -49.60 2.41 18.73
N GLU A 1105 -50.69 1.83 18.22
CA GLU A 1105 -52.09 2.20 18.49
C GLU A 1105 -52.50 1.73 19.91
#